data_AF-A0A2E6MKE6-F1
#
_entry.id   AF-A0A2E6MKE6-F1
#
_cell.length_a   1.000
_cell.length_b   1.000
_cell.length_c   1.000
_cell.angle_alpha   90.00
_cell.angle_beta   90.00
_cell.angle_gamma   90.00
#
_symmetry.space_group_name_H-M   'P 1'
#
loop_
_entity.id
_entity.type
_entity.pdbx_description
1 polymer ?
#
loop_
_entity_poly.entity_id
_entity_poly.type
_entity_poly.pdbx_seq_one_letter_code
_entity_poly.pdbx_strand_id
1 'polypeptide(L)'
;MYDNATMFFCFPDLVEMRYSPFLSPIKLLALIAVVGCSGDRVIEPTVTERVPSTITLTPNNVNFTYLGQSVQVSVRINDQNGIVMPTQIEWSLGDPTIASIGADGLITAVAVGSTTLTARGLGLTATANLEVVQEVSNFTVTQGDNQEAIRDSTLADPITVTLTDLGGSGIPGLAVTFLPGSENGTVSVQTASTDANGEATTEWTLGPVFGEQEMLVSVPGQSISVSAIARAEVPTPDLAVVGFLELSSVAPTSLETVTVTGRVTNLGDLASGPTRVSLTSNTAEIGTFDLPSLEPNDTTELAFDVGPLNTGSNELALITDADEAVVELFESNNEVTRSINVLDQAEANLDVPITGLSAGINTEMLFRVNVSGPTTLTVSFTAPSGDADVYVSESIRPSSREEYVGCVSTGPTSVESCQVPFADGEYHILVHAFDQGEPVTGGTLTVTTSEALVPYDIEIVYIDSGTQSQEDAFTAAATRWSQIIVADVQDRDFSSNPIPADACINGQPLLDRNVDDVVIYVYLGYIDGQGGTLGSAGPCVIRGGSNHTVVGVMRFDDADLVQVEARGQLEGLILHEMGHVLGIGTRWDDADLLINPSLPDNTGADTHFVGRNTIIAFDNVGGGAYTTGSVVPVENQAGPGSGDAHWRESVFNTELMTPFFDRDVPNPLSEVTIASLKDIGYGVDLTQGDNYFLPPISASQQADQSSSSGQGALDLSDDIWDENLYVVGKDGQIRKILR
;
A
#
# COMPACT_ATOMS: atom_id res chain seq x y z
N MET A 1 -35.00 -18.79 -63.71
CA MET A 1 -34.88 -19.73 -64.86
C MET A 1 -33.67 -20.58 -64.54
N TYR A 2 -33.90 -21.76 -63.94
CA TYR A 2 -34.11 -23.05 -64.63
C TYR A 2 -32.75 -23.75 -64.84
N ASP A 3 -32.60 -25.06 -64.61
CA ASP A 3 -33.42 -26.02 -63.86
C ASP A 3 -32.60 -27.30 -63.58
N ASN A 4 -33.17 -28.22 -62.80
CA ASN A 4 -32.98 -29.69 -62.84
C ASN A 4 -31.95 -30.31 -63.82
N ALA A 5 -31.15 -31.30 -63.36
CA ALA A 5 -31.40 -32.72 -63.68
C ALA A 5 -30.27 -33.70 -63.27
N THR A 6 -30.74 -34.91 -63.00
CA THR A 6 -30.15 -36.14 -62.46
C THR A 6 -29.30 -36.99 -63.44
N MET A 7 -28.56 -37.97 -62.86
CA MET A 7 -28.27 -39.34 -63.37
C MET A 7 -27.01 -39.68 -64.22
N PHE A 8 -26.20 -40.56 -63.61
CA PHE A 8 -25.62 -41.84 -64.11
C PHE A 8 -24.41 -41.94 -65.09
N PHE A 9 -23.52 -42.88 -64.70
CA PHE A 9 -22.67 -43.82 -65.47
C PHE A 9 -21.28 -43.43 -66.06
N CYS A 10 -20.27 -44.20 -65.60
CA CYS A 10 -19.34 -45.06 -66.38
C CYS A 10 -17.82 -44.72 -66.60
N PHE A 11 -16.97 -45.65 -66.11
CA PHE A 11 -15.68 -46.16 -66.68
C PHE A 11 -14.44 -45.20 -66.79
N PRO A 12 -13.19 -45.67 -67.13
CA PRO A 12 -12.66 -47.05 -67.31
C PRO A 12 -11.26 -47.40 -66.68
N ASP A 13 -10.94 -48.71 -66.74
CA ASP A 13 -9.67 -49.43 -67.06
C ASP A 13 -8.25 -49.08 -66.54
N LEU A 14 -7.57 -50.12 -66.01
CA LEU A 14 -6.15 -50.56 -66.18
C LEU A 14 -5.99 -52.01 -65.61
N VAL A 15 -5.13 -52.95 -66.05
CA VAL A 15 -4.63 -53.30 -67.41
C VAL A 15 -4.10 -54.78 -67.45
N GLU A 16 -3.62 -55.24 -68.62
CA GLU A 16 -3.09 -56.57 -69.02
C GLU A 16 -2.16 -57.39 -68.08
N MET A 17 -2.24 -58.75 -68.14
CA MET A 17 -1.31 -59.58 -68.97
C MET A 17 -1.60 -61.10 -69.09
N ARG A 18 -1.78 -61.55 -70.35
CA ARG A 18 -1.29 -62.79 -71.04
C ARG A 18 -1.21 -64.15 -70.30
N TYR A 19 -1.97 -65.15 -70.79
CA TYR A 19 -1.50 -66.19 -71.76
C TYR A 19 -2.65 -67.14 -72.20
N SER A 20 -2.48 -67.85 -73.33
CA SER A 20 -3.50 -68.70 -74.01
C SER A 20 -3.12 -70.20 -73.97
N PRO A 21 -3.76 -71.12 -74.74
CA PRO A 21 -5.19 -71.50 -74.91
C PRO A 21 -5.42 -73.03 -74.67
N PHE A 22 -6.63 -73.58 -74.91
CA PHE A 22 -6.87 -74.71 -75.87
C PHE A 22 -8.32 -75.29 -75.87
N LEU A 23 -8.92 -75.31 -77.07
CA LEU A 23 -9.98 -76.18 -77.66
C LEU A 23 -11.33 -76.57 -76.99
N SER A 24 -12.34 -76.56 -77.88
CA SER A 24 -13.76 -76.94 -77.81
C SER A 24 -13.98 -78.35 -78.45
N PRO A 25 -15.17 -78.85 -78.90
CA PRO A 25 -16.60 -78.79 -78.46
C PRO A 25 -17.32 -80.20 -78.45
N ILE A 26 -18.67 -80.25 -78.26
CA ILE A 26 -19.72 -80.92 -79.14
C ILE A 26 -20.90 -81.66 -78.44
N LYS A 27 -22.10 -81.09 -78.63
CA LYS A 27 -23.48 -81.61 -78.94
C LYS A 27 -23.90 -83.11 -78.80
N LEU A 28 -25.16 -83.37 -78.40
CA LEU A 28 -26.35 -83.74 -79.27
C LEU A 28 -27.34 -84.86 -78.76
N LEU A 29 -28.66 -84.57 -78.88
CA LEU A 29 -29.90 -85.39 -79.07
C LEU A 29 -30.26 -86.73 -78.33
N ALA A 30 -31.48 -86.74 -77.76
CA ALA A 30 -32.66 -87.63 -77.97
C ALA A 30 -32.59 -89.19 -77.98
N LEU A 31 -33.57 -89.87 -77.35
CA LEU A 31 -34.79 -90.46 -77.99
C LEU A 31 -35.69 -91.24 -77.00
N ILE A 32 -36.96 -91.49 -77.37
CA ILE A 32 -38.05 -92.17 -76.62
C ILE A 32 -38.10 -93.69 -76.89
N ALA A 33 -38.57 -94.49 -75.93
CA ALA A 33 -39.20 -95.81 -76.17
C ALA A 33 -40.33 -96.12 -75.14
N VAL A 34 -41.36 -96.86 -75.58
CA VAL A 34 -42.61 -97.18 -74.84
C VAL A 34 -42.95 -98.68 -75.03
N VAL A 35 -43.94 -99.20 -74.27
CA VAL A 35 -44.61 -100.54 -74.37
C VAL A 35 -43.95 -101.66 -73.54
N GLY A 36 -44.66 -102.49 -72.75
CA GLY A 36 -46.08 -102.49 -72.36
C GLY A 36 -46.57 -103.81 -71.71
N CYS A 37 -47.83 -103.79 -71.24
CA CYS A 37 -48.75 -104.91 -70.91
C CYS A 37 -48.61 -105.80 -69.63
N SER A 38 -49.70 -105.71 -68.83
CA SER A 38 -50.51 -106.78 -68.20
C SER A 38 -50.03 -107.55 -66.95
N GLY A 39 -50.87 -107.53 -65.90
CA GLY A 39 -50.84 -108.48 -64.77
C GLY A 39 -51.46 -107.94 -63.48
N ASP A 40 -52.76 -108.16 -63.27
CA ASP A 40 -53.43 -107.80 -62.00
C ASP A 40 -52.86 -108.61 -60.81
N ARG A 41 -52.36 -107.89 -59.81
CA ARG A 41 -52.22 -108.37 -58.43
C ARG A 41 -52.53 -107.23 -57.47
N VAL A 42 -53.65 -107.34 -56.77
CA VAL A 42 -53.91 -106.51 -55.58
C VAL A 42 -52.92 -106.94 -54.50
N ILE A 43 -51.95 -106.08 -54.21
CA ILE A 43 -51.11 -106.16 -53.02
C ILE A 43 -51.71 -105.18 -52.03
N GLU A 44 -52.36 -105.66 -50.97
CA GLU A 44 -52.71 -104.80 -49.84
C GLU A 44 -51.42 -104.38 -49.12
N PRO A 45 -51.12 -103.07 -49.02
CA PRO A 45 -49.90 -102.63 -48.34
C PRO A 45 -50.08 -102.75 -46.83
N THR A 46 -49.31 -103.65 -46.20
CA THR A 46 -49.15 -103.65 -44.75
C THR A 46 -48.45 -102.34 -44.33
N VAL A 47 -49.21 -101.40 -43.77
CA VAL A 47 -48.66 -100.13 -43.26
C VAL A 47 -47.88 -100.43 -41.98
N THR A 48 -46.55 -100.52 -42.09
CA THR A 48 -45.66 -100.56 -40.93
C THR A 48 -45.56 -99.16 -40.32
N GLU A 49 -45.85 -99.06 -39.02
CA GLU A 49 -45.76 -97.81 -38.27
C GLU A 49 -44.29 -97.33 -38.19
N ARG A 50 -44.07 -96.04 -38.50
CA ARG A 50 -42.74 -95.41 -38.46
C ARG A 50 -42.47 -94.93 -37.04
N VAL A 51 -41.44 -95.48 -36.41
CA VAL A 51 -41.06 -95.17 -35.02
C VAL A 51 -39.86 -94.21 -35.03
N PRO A 52 -39.95 -93.03 -34.38
CA PRO A 52 -38.83 -92.11 -34.23
C PRO A 52 -37.62 -92.80 -33.55
N SER A 53 -36.43 -92.66 -34.13
CA SER A 53 -35.22 -93.35 -33.65
C SER A 53 -34.10 -92.39 -33.26
N THR A 54 -33.83 -91.36 -34.08
CA THR A 54 -32.71 -90.43 -33.85
C THR A 54 -33.14 -88.99 -34.09
N ILE A 55 -32.69 -88.08 -33.22
CA ILE A 55 -32.78 -86.63 -33.39
C ILE A 55 -31.37 -86.02 -33.39
N THR A 56 -31.07 -85.13 -34.34
CA THR A 56 -29.76 -84.47 -34.44
C THR A 56 -29.92 -82.97 -34.69
N LEU A 57 -29.10 -82.16 -34.01
CA LEU A 57 -28.96 -80.73 -34.22
C LEU A 57 -27.74 -80.44 -35.10
N THR A 58 -27.90 -79.56 -36.08
CA THR A 58 -26.81 -79.05 -36.91
C THR A 58 -26.88 -77.51 -36.98
N PRO A 59 -25.87 -76.78 -36.47
CA PRO A 59 -24.74 -77.27 -35.66
C PRO A 59 -25.17 -77.81 -34.28
N ASN A 60 -24.29 -78.56 -33.62
CA ASN A 60 -24.50 -79.11 -32.26
C ASN A 60 -23.85 -78.27 -31.15
N ASN A 61 -23.19 -77.17 -31.51
CA ASN A 61 -22.66 -76.14 -30.63
C ASN A 61 -22.68 -74.80 -31.40
N VAL A 62 -22.96 -73.68 -30.72
CA VAL A 62 -22.97 -72.35 -31.34
C VAL A 62 -22.18 -71.38 -30.46
N ASN A 63 -21.18 -70.72 -31.05
CA ASN A 63 -20.44 -69.66 -30.39
C ASN A 63 -20.74 -68.35 -31.12
N PHE A 64 -21.02 -67.30 -30.35
CA PHE A 64 -21.25 -65.94 -30.81
C PHE A 64 -20.13 -65.03 -30.30
N THR A 65 -19.68 -64.09 -31.14
CA THR A 65 -18.59 -63.15 -30.84
C THR A 65 -19.04 -61.69 -30.71
N TYR A 66 -20.34 -61.42 -30.92
CA TYR A 66 -20.96 -60.11 -30.75
C TYR A 66 -22.47 -60.23 -30.48
N LEU A 67 -23.07 -59.21 -29.86
CA LEU A 67 -24.51 -59.20 -29.55
C LEU A 67 -25.36 -58.99 -30.82
N GLY A 68 -26.55 -59.60 -30.87
CA GLY A 68 -27.40 -59.59 -32.06
C GLY A 68 -26.94 -60.51 -33.20
N GLN A 69 -25.75 -61.12 -33.11
CA GLN A 69 -25.32 -62.17 -34.05
C GLN A 69 -26.35 -63.30 -34.07
N SER A 70 -26.68 -63.78 -35.27
CA SER A 70 -27.71 -64.80 -35.46
C SER A 70 -27.20 -66.02 -36.22
N VAL A 71 -27.59 -67.22 -35.77
CA VAL A 71 -27.20 -68.52 -36.35
C VAL A 71 -28.42 -69.42 -36.50
N GLN A 72 -28.61 -69.97 -37.68
CA GLN A 72 -29.67 -70.95 -37.95
C GLN A 72 -29.25 -72.34 -37.44
N VAL A 73 -30.06 -72.93 -36.56
CA VAL A 73 -29.93 -74.35 -36.18
C VAL A 73 -31.02 -75.15 -36.88
N SER A 74 -30.67 -76.35 -37.36
CA SER A 74 -31.59 -77.27 -38.02
C SER A 74 -31.71 -78.57 -37.24
N VAL A 75 -32.94 -79.11 -37.17
CA VAL A 75 -33.23 -80.42 -36.56
C VAL A 75 -33.52 -81.43 -37.66
N ARG A 76 -32.96 -82.63 -37.53
CA ARG A 76 -33.36 -83.80 -38.31
C ARG A 76 -33.78 -84.92 -37.38
N ILE A 77 -35.03 -85.38 -37.55
CA ILE A 77 -35.54 -86.60 -36.92
C ILE A 77 -35.65 -87.68 -37.99
N ASN A 78 -35.10 -88.86 -37.73
CA ASN A 78 -35.23 -90.03 -38.58
C ASN A 78 -35.96 -91.18 -37.84
N ASP A 79 -36.66 -92.02 -38.60
CA ASP A 79 -37.29 -93.25 -38.11
C ASP A 79 -36.28 -94.41 -37.92
N GLN A 80 -36.79 -95.58 -37.54
CA GLN A 80 -35.99 -96.80 -37.37
C GLN A 80 -35.28 -97.29 -38.65
N ASN A 81 -35.62 -96.74 -39.82
CA ASN A 81 -35.02 -97.07 -41.13
C ASN A 81 -34.14 -95.92 -41.68
N GLY A 82 -33.90 -94.85 -40.91
CA GLY A 82 -33.09 -93.71 -41.31
C GLY A 82 -33.79 -92.69 -42.23
N ILE A 83 -35.10 -92.84 -42.46
CA ILE A 83 -35.88 -91.92 -43.30
C ILE A 83 -36.38 -90.76 -42.44
N VAL A 84 -36.36 -89.53 -42.97
CA VAL A 84 -36.79 -88.33 -42.23
C VAL A 84 -38.27 -88.42 -41.81
N MET A 85 -38.58 -87.92 -40.62
CA MET A 85 -39.94 -87.72 -40.12
C MET A 85 -40.21 -86.22 -39.95
N PRO A 86 -41.04 -85.60 -40.79
CA PRO A 86 -41.42 -84.20 -40.62
C PRO A 86 -42.33 -84.05 -39.39
N THR A 87 -42.04 -83.06 -38.55
CA THR A 87 -42.83 -82.74 -37.36
C THR A 87 -42.56 -81.28 -36.97
N GLN A 88 -43.41 -80.71 -36.11
CA GLN A 88 -43.11 -79.43 -35.47
C GLN A 88 -42.09 -79.66 -34.35
N ILE A 89 -41.07 -78.79 -34.28
CA ILE A 89 -40.09 -78.82 -33.21
C ILE A 89 -40.55 -77.89 -32.08
N GLU A 90 -40.51 -78.40 -30.86
CA GLU A 90 -40.62 -77.60 -29.65
C GLU A 90 -39.20 -77.18 -29.23
N TRP A 91 -38.94 -75.87 -29.27
CA TRP A 91 -37.67 -75.27 -28.89
C TRP A 91 -37.73 -74.71 -27.47
N SER A 92 -36.62 -74.80 -26.74
CA SER A 92 -36.44 -74.17 -25.43
C SER A 92 -34.98 -73.84 -25.17
N LEU A 93 -34.74 -72.75 -24.44
CA LEU A 93 -33.42 -72.34 -23.95
C LEU A 93 -33.39 -72.47 -22.42
N GLY A 94 -32.26 -72.92 -21.86
CA GLY A 94 -32.09 -73.04 -20.41
C GLY A 94 -32.13 -71.69 -19.70
N ASP A 95 -31.53 -70.67 -20.33
CA ASP A 95 -31.62 -69.26 -19.97
C ASP A 95 -31.91 -68.42 -21.23
N PRO A 96 -33.07 -67.74 -21.31
CA PRO A 96 -33.45 -66.87 -22.42
C PRO A 96 -32.94 -65.43 -22.30
N THR A 97 -32.21 -65.07 -21.24
CA THR A 97 -31.56 -63.75 -21.12
C THR A 97 -30.26 -63.67 -21.91
N ILE A 98 -29.63 -64.83 -22.17
CA ILE A 98 -28.35 -64.96 -22.89
C ILE A 98 -28.58 -65.02 -24.42
N ALA A 99 -29.64 -65.70 -24.87
CA ALA A 99 -30.00 -65.82 -26.28
C ALA A 99 -31.52 -65.93 -26.45
N SER A 100 -32.00 -65.68 -27.67
CA SER A 100 -33.38 -65.92 -28.08
C SER A 100 -33.44 -66.95 -29.22
N ILE A 101 -34.58 -67.63 -29.40
CA ILE A 101 -34.80 -68.59 -30.48
C ILE A 101 -36.18 -68.43 -31.13
N GLY A 102 -36.21 -68.38 -32.46
CA GLY A 102 -37.42 -68.39 -33.28
C GLY A 102 -38.01 -69.79 -33.47
N ALA A 103 -39.29 -69.86 -33.86
CA ALA A 103 -39.96 -71.14 -34.15
C ALA A 103 -39.35 -71.90 -35.35
N ASP A 104 -38.63 -71.18 -36.21
CA ASP A 104 -37.83 -71.68 -37.34
C ASP A 104 -36.45 -72.21 -36.95
N GLY A 105 -36.02 -72.04 -35.69
CA GLY A 105 -34.70 -72.43 -35.21
C GLY A 105 -33.59 -71.39 -35.44
N LEU A 106 -33.94 -70.16 -35.81
CA LEU A 106 -32.98 -69.05 -35.82
C LEU A 106 -32.69 -68.61 -34.38
N ILE A 107 -31.42 -68.60 -33.99
CA ILE A 107 -30.95 -68.20 -32.66
C ILE A 107 -30.24 -66.86 -32.75
N THR A 108 -30.54 -65.93 -31.85
CA THR A 108 -29.91 -64.60 -31.79
C THR A 108 -29.32 -64.36 -30.40
N ALA A 109 -28.05 -63.93 -30.34
CA ALA A 109 -27.36 -63.57 -29.10
C ALA A 109 -27.98 -62.31 -28.45
N VAL A 110 -28.19 -62.35 -27.13
CA VAL A 110 -28.84 -61.27 -26.35
C VAL A 110 -27.91 -60.70 -25.27
N ALA A 111 -27.17 -61.55 -24.56
CA ALA A 111 -26.20 -61.13 -23.55
C ALA A 111 -25.03 -62.12 -23.44
N VAL A 112 -23.88 -61.65 -22.95
CA VAL A 112 -22.69 -62.48 -22.71
C VAL A 112 -22.98 -63.57 -21.66
N GLY A 113 -22.58 -64.81 -21.95
CA GLY A 113 -22.80 -65.97 -21.08
C GLY A 113 -22.96 -67.28 -21.84
N SER A 114 -23.25 -68.36 -21.12
CA SER A 114 -23.49 -69.69 -21.68
C SER A 114 -24.89 -70.22 -21.36
N THR A 115 -25.60 -70.74 -22.35
CA THR A 115 -26.95 -71.33 -22.20
C THR A 115 -27.07 -72.63 -23.00
N THR A 116 -28.07 -73.47 -22.69
CA THR A 116 -28.29 -74.74 -23.40
C THR A 116 -29.57 -74.68 -24.23
N LEU A 117 -29.43 -74.93 -25.52
CA LEU A 117 -30.52 -75.17 -26.44
C LEU A 117 -31.07 -76.59 -26.28
N THR A 118 -32.39 -76.74 -26.21
CA THR A 118 -33.08 -78.03 -26.22
C THR A 118 -34.15 -78.06 -27.30
N ALA A 119 -34.07 -79.05 -28.19
CA ALA A 119 -35.07 -79.34 -29.22
C ALA A 119 -35.81 -80.65 -28.89
N ARG A 120 -37.14 -80.61 -28.96
CA ARG A 120 -38.01 -81.77 -28.74
C ARG A 120 -38.90 -82.00 -29.95
N GLY A 121 -39.13 -83.27 -30.29
CA GLY A 121 -40.02 -83.66 -31.38
C GLY A 121 -40.23 -85.17 -31.41
N LEU A 122 -41.48 -85.59 -31.61
CA LEU A 122 -41.89 -87.01 -31.65
C LEU A 122 -41.35 -87.86 -30.48
N GLY A 123 -41.30 -87.29 -29.27
CA GLY A 123 -40.81 -87.96 -28.05
C GLY A 123 -39.29 -88.02 -27.89
N LEU A 124 -38.51 -87.57 -28.88
CA LEU A 124 -37.05 -87.48 -28.80
C LEU A 124 -36.61 -86.09 -28.33
N THR A 125 -35.39 -85.99 -27.80
CA THR A 125 -34.79 -84.72 -27.33
C THR A 125 -33.32 -84.65 -27.74
N ALA A 126 -32.87 -83.50 -28.25
CA ALA A 126 -31.47 -83.17 -28.50
C ALA A 126 -31.11 -81.85 -27.82
N THR A 127 -29.85 -81.69 -27.44
CA THR A 127 -29.31 -80.46 -26.84
C THR A 127 -28.08 -79.97 -27.58
N ALA A 128 -27.87 -78.65 -27.56
CA ALA A 128 -26.65 -77.98 -28.02
C ALA A 128 -26.23 -76.91 -27.02
N ASN A 129 -24.94 -76.69 -26.86
CA ASN A 129 -24.43 -75.59 -26.04
C ASN A 129 -24.37 -74.31 -26.88
N LEU A 130 -24.71 -73.19 -26.26
CA LEU A 130 -24.58 -71.85 -26.81
C LEU A 130 -23.67 -71.03 -25.90
N GLU A 131 -22.67 -70.37 -26.47
CA GLU A 131 -21.73 -69.49 -25.78
C GLU A 131 -21.73 -68.13 -26.48
N VAL A 132 -21.94 -67.05 -25.73
CA VAL A 132 -21.91 -65.66 -26.20
C VAL A 132 -20.76 -64.96 -25.50
N VAL A 133 -19.80 -64.48 -26.28
CA VAL A 133 -18.76 -63.52 -25.85
C VAL A 133 -18.85 -62.28 -26.73
N GLN A 134 -18.27 -61.17 -26.26
CA GLN A 134 -18.05 -59.98 -27.09
C GLN A 134 -16.55 -59.85 -27.35
N GLU A 135 -16.14 -59.95 -28.61
CA GLU A 135 -14.79 -59.68 -29.06
C GLU A 135 -14.67 -58.21 -29.48
N VAL A 136 -13.56 -57.54 -29.11
CA VAL A 136 -13.30 -56.15 -29.52
C VAL A 136 -13.15 -56.10 -31.04
N SER A 137 -14.06 -55.42 -31.72
CA SER A 137 -13.99 -55.18 -33.17
C SER A 137 -13.58 -53.75 -33.51
N ASN A 138 -13.89 -52.79 -32.63
CA ASN A 138 -13.48 -51.40 -32.77
C ASN A 138 -12.97 -50.88 -31.42
N PHE A 139 -11.86 -50.14 -31.45
CA PHE A 139 -11.23 -49.52 -30.30
C PHE A 139 -10.71 -48.17 -30.74
N THR A 140 -11.34 -47.10 -30.25
CA THR A 140 -11.12 -45.73 -30.73
C THR A 140 -11.09 -44.76 -29.57
N VAL A 141 -10.25 -43.74 -29.66
CA VAL A 141 -10.34 -42.55 -28.80
C VAL A 141 -11.58 -41.76 -29.24
N THR A 142 -12.41 -41.37 -28.28
CA THR A 142 -13.64 -40.60 -28.50
C THR A 142 -13.59 -39.21 -27.89
N GLN A 143 -12.69 -38.97 -26.92
CA GLN A 143 -12.39 -37.64 -26.39
C GLN A 143 -10.93 -37.54 -25.93
N GLY A 144 -10.36 -36.34 -26.02
CA GLY A 144 -9.10 -35.96 -25.37
C GLY A 144 -7.80 -36.17 -26.15
N ASP A 145 -7.84 -36.69 -27.37
CA ASP A 145 -6.65 -36.86 -28.23
C ASP A 145 -6.20 -35.54 -28.88
N ASN A 146 -4.90 -35.39 -29.14
CA ASN A 146 -4.24 -34.21 -29.73
C ASN A 146 -4.49 -32.89 -28.96
N GLN A 147 -4.63 -32.96 -27.63
CA GLN A 147 -4.73 -31.77 -26.78
C GLN A 147 -3.38 -31.07 -26.58
N GLU A 148 -3.42 -29.84 -26.06
CA GLU A 148 -2.23 -29.07 -25.70
C GLU A 148 -2.40 -28.50 -24.29
N ALA A 149 -1.33 -28.50 -23.49
CA ALA A 149 -1.29 -27.86 -22.18
C ALA A 149 0.14 -27.44 -21.82
N ILE A 150 0.31 -26.73 -20.71
CA ILE A 150 1.64 -26.40 -20.18
C ILE A 150 2.29 -27.69 -19.65
N ARG A 151 3.63 -27.78 -19.68
CA ARG A 151 4.35 -28.88 -19.00
C ARG A 151 3.88 -29.05 -17.55
N ASP A 152 3.89 -30.27 -17.05
CA ASP A 152 3.50 -30.62 -15.67
C ASP A 152 2.04 -30.28 -15.28
N SER A 153 1.16 -29.89 -16.22
CA SER A 153 -0.27 -29.62 -15.98
C SER A 153 -1.20 -30.69 -16.54
N THR A 154 -2.42 -30.77 -16.00
CA THR A 154 -3.48 -31.69 -16.48
C THR A 154 -4.14 -31.16 -17.74
N LEU A 155 -4.41 -32.05 -18.69
CA LEU A 155 -5.18 -31.75 -19.90
C LEU A 155 -6.62 -31.33 -19.54
N ALA A 156 -7.21 -30.46 -20.36
CA ALA A 156 -8.52 -29.87 -20.10
C ALA A 156 -9.67 -30.88 -20.24
N ASP A 157 -9.63 -31.72 -21.28
CA ASP A 157 -10.52 -32.86 -21.46
C ASP A 157 -9.84 -34.14 -20.95
N PRO A 158 -10.58 -35.05 -20.29
CA PRO A 158 -10.07 -36.37 -19.96
C PRO A 158 -9.98 -37.24 -21.23
N ILE A 159 -9.09 -38.23 -21.20
CA ILE A 159 -8.92 -39.19 -22.29
C ILE A 159 -9.99 -40.27 -22.16
N THR A 160 -10.94 -40.29 -23.10
CA THR A 160 -12.01 -41.29 -23.16
C THR A 160 -11.83 -42.15 -24.41
N VAL A 161 -11.90 -43.47 -24.23
CA VAL A 161 -11.86 -44.47 -25.30
C VAL A 161 -13.12 -45.33 -25.26
N THR A 162 -13.60 -45.73 -26.44
CA THR A 162 -14.80 -46.55 -26.60
C THR A 162 -14.45 -47.86 -27.30
N LEU A 163 -14.95 -48.98 -26.77
CA LEU A 163 -14.75 -50.32 -27.31
C LEU A 163 -16.09 -50.98 -27.66
N THR A 164 -16.23 -51.37 -28.94
CA THR A 164 -17.45 -52.03 -29.44
C THR A 164 -17.16 -53.35 -30.14
N ASP A 165 -18.15 -54.24 -30.11
CA ASP A 165 -18.16 -55.51 -30.82
C ASP A 165 -18.52 -55.33 -32.32
N LEU A 166 -18.47 -56.41 -33.10
CA LEU A 166 -18.77 -56.38 -34.54
C LEU A 166 -20.22 -56.00 -34.85
N GLY A 167 -21.13 -56.08 -33.87
CA GLY A 167 -22.51 -55.59 -33.96
C GLY A 167 -22.66 -54.10 -33.65
N GLY A 168 -21.58 -53.44 -33.22
CA GLY A 168 -21.59 -52.04 -32.76
C GLY A 168 -22.07 -51.86 -31.32
N SER A 169 -22.22 -52.93 -30.54
CA SER A 169 -22.59 -52.83 -29.13
C SER A 169 -21.37 -52.56 -28.27
N GLY A 170 -21.51 -51.72 -27.24
CA GLY A 170 -20.48 -51.51 -26.22
C GLY A 170 -20.11 -52.81 -25.50
N ILE A 171 -18.84 -52.94 -25.09
CA ILE A 171 -18.33 -54.11 -24.37
C ILE A 171 -18.09 -53.72 -22.90
N PRO A 172 -18.99 -54.03 -21.96
CA PRO A 172 -18.85 -53.64 -20.55
C PRO A 172 -17.87 -54.52 -19.76
N GLY A 173 -17.24 -53.93 -18.73
CA GLY A 173 -16.40 -54.63 -17.76
C GLY A 173 -15.00 -55.01 -18.24
N LEU A 174 -14.61 -54.63 -19.46
CA LEU A 174 -13.28 -54.89 -20.01
C LEU A 174 -12.26 -53.90 -19.42
N ALA A 175 -11.13 -54.41 -18.96
CA ALA A 175 -10.07 -53.57 -18.37
C ALA A 175 -9.22 -52.90 -19.48
N VAL A 176 -9.24 -51.57 -19.50
CA VAL A 176 -8.41 -50.70 -20.33
C VAL A 176 -7.25 -50.19 -19.50
N THR A 177 -6.02 -50.34 -20.00
CA THR A 177 -4.79 -49.88 -19.32
C THR A 177 -4.23 -48.65 -20.01
N PHE A 178 -4.00 -47.59 -19.24
CA PHE A 178 -3.43 -46.31 -19.68
C PHE A 178 -1.97 -46.20 -19.22
N LEU A 179 -1.04 -46.09 -20.16
CA LEU A 179 0.40 -46.09 -19.90
C LEU A 179 1.07 -44.87 -20.57
N PRO A 180 1.16 -43.71 -19.89
CA PRO A 180 2.07 -42.66 -20.33
C PRO A 180 3.52 -43.17 -20.28
N GLY A 181 4.35 -42.69 -21.20
CA GLY A 181 5.80 -42.90 -21.15
C GLY A 181 6.42 -42.33 -19.87
N SER A 182 7.60 -42.81 -19.47
CA SER A 182 8.23 -42.46 -18.17
C SER A 182 8.55 -40.97 -17.98
N GLU A 183 8.59 -40.20 -19.07
CA GLU A 183 8.78 -38.73 -19.07
C GLU A 183 7.55 -37.99 -19.64
N ASN A 184 6.47 -38.72 -19.97
CA ASN A 184 5.23 -38.22 -20.57
C ASN A 184 4.12 -38.06 -19.50
N GLY A 185 4.51 -37.87 -18.24
CA GLY A 185 3.62 -37.52 -17.14
C GLY A 185 2.89 -38.71 -16.50
N THR A 186 1.69 -38.45 -15.97
CA THR A 186 0.94 -39.39 -15.11
C THR A 186 -0.55 -39.40 -15.43
N VAL A 187 -1.22 -40.50 -15.12
CA VAL A 187 -2.67 -40.66 -15.28
C VAL A 187 -3.35 -40.81 -13.93
N SER A 188 -4.57 -40.27 -13.79
CA SER A 188 -5.33 -40.38 -12.54
C SER A 188 -5.74 -41.83 -12.23
N VAL A 189 -5.97 -42.65 -13.26
CA VAL A 189 -6.13 -44.11 -13.15
C VAL A 189 -5.36 -44.86 -14.24
N GLN A 190 -4.42 -45.72 -13.83
CA GLN A 190 -3.65 -46.57 -14.76
C GLN A 190 -4.51 -47.69 -15.39
N THR A 191 -5.64 -48.04 -14.79
CA THR A 191 -6.56 -49.05 -15.34
C THR A 191 -7.99 -48.70 -14.99
N ALA A 192 -8.89 -48.71 -15.97
CA ALA A 192 -10.33 -48.53 -15.80
C ALA A 192 -11.11 -49.66 -16.49
N SER A 193 -12.26 -50.03 -15.94
CA SER A 193 -13.18 -50.97 -16.58
C SER A 193 -14.20 -50.21 -17.43
N THR A 194 -14.50 -50.71 -18.61
CA THR A 194 -15.52 -50.12 -19.50
C THR A 194 -16.93 -50.17 -18.92
N ASP A 195 -17.72 -49.14 -19.22
CA ASP A 195 -19.13 -49.02 -18.83
C ASP A 195 -20.09 -49.78 -19.78
N ALA A 196 -21.41 -49.57 -19.62
CA ALA A 196 -22.44 -50.19 -20.46
C ALA A 196 -22.40 -49.76 -21.94
N ASN A 197 -21.79 -48.60 -22.26
CA ASN A 197 -21.57 -48.11 -23.62
C ASN A 197 -20.22 -48.58 -24.20
N GLY A 198 -19.39 -49.25 -23.39
CA GLY A 198 -18.03 -49.65 -23.75
C GLY A 198 -16.98 -48.57 -23.52
N GLU A 199 -17.28 -47.55 -22.72
CA GLU A 199 -16.42 -46.38 -22.51
C GLU A 199 -15.55 -46.52 -21.26
N ALA A 200 -14.29 -46.11 -21.36
CA ALA A 200 -13.35 -46.01 -20.25
C ALA A 200 -12.54 -44.71 -20.33
N THR A 201 -12.28 -44.09 -19.18
CA THR A 201 -11.74 -42.73 -19.09
C THR A 201 -10.61 -42.63 -18.06
N THR A 202 -9.61 -41.78 -18.33
CA THR A 202 -8.65 -41.26 -17.34
C THR A 202 -8.37 -39.78 -17.57
N GLU A 203 -7.98 -39.05 -16.52
CA GLU A 203 -7.31 -37.76 -16.69
C GLU A 203 -5.81 -38.01 -16.95
N TRP A 204 -5.15 -37.11 -17.68
CA TRP A 204 -3.72 -37.18 -17.99
C TRP A 204 -3.06 -35.84 -17.66
N THR A 205 -2.07 -35.88 -16.77
CA THR A 205 -1.14 -34.79 -16.46
C THR A 205 0.12 -34.97 -17.28
N LEU A 206 0.50 -33.95 -18.06
CA LEU A 206 1.68 -34.01 -18.92
C LEU A 206 2.97 -34.05 -18.09
N GLY A 207 4.03 -34.61 -18.67
CA GLY A 207 5.35 -34.65 -18.06
C GLY A 207 6.20 -33.40 -18.33
N PRO A 208 7.45 -33.38 -17.82
CA PRO A 208 8.33 -32.22 -17.88
C PRO A 208 8.99 -31.98 -19.26
N VAL A 209 8.82 -32.90 -20.22
CA VAL A 209 9.46 -32.81 -21.56
C VAL A 209 8.59 -32.01 -22.52
N PHE A 210 9.15 -30.96 -23.11
CA PHE A 210 8.46 -30.14 -24.12
C PHE A 210 8.23 -30.88 -25.45
N GLY A 211 7.12 -30.54 -26.11
CA GLY A 211 6.74 -31.07 -27.41
C GLY A 211 5.68 -32.17 -27.30
N GLU A 212 5.63 -33.03 -28.32
CA GLU A 212 4.69 -34.14 -28.39
C GLU A 212 5.02 -35.22 -27.34
N GLN A 213 4.03 -35.53 -26.52
CA GLN A 213 4.03 -36.63 -25.55
C GLN A 213 3.00 -37.67 -25.99
N GLU A 214 3.33 -38.95 -25.82
CA GLU A 214 2.46 -40.08 -26.17
C GLU A 214 2.08 -40.90 -24.94
N MET A 215 0.83 -41.38 -24.93
CA MET A 215 0.32 -42.40 -24.01
C MET A 215 -0.16 -43.62 -24.80
N LEU A 216 0.27 -44.81 -24.39
CA LEU A 216 -0.23 -46.07 -24.93
C LEU A 216 -1.47 -46.50 -24.15
N VAL A 217 -2.58 -46.72 -24.85
CA VAL A 217 -3.83 -47.25 -24.28
C VAL A 217 -4.06 -48.65 -24.83
N SER A 218 -4.32 -49.62 -23.96
CA SER A 218 -4.31 -51.04 -24.33
C SER A 218 -5.39 -51.89 -23.67
N VAL A 219 -5.82 -52.91 -24.42
CA VAL A 219 -6.72 -54.00 -24.01
C VAL A 219 -6.12 -55.33 -24.48
N PRO A 220 -6.64 -56.50 -24.06
CA PRO A 220 -6.10 -57.80 -24.50
C PRO A 220 -6.08 -57.93 -26.03
N GLY A 221 -4.89 -57.95 -26.63
CA GLY A 221 -4.67 -58.14 -28.06
C GLY A 221 -4.71 -56.87 -28.93
N GLN A 222 -5.01 -55.68 -28.38
CA GLN A 222 -5.08 -54.43 -29.16
C GLN A 222 -4.58 -53.23 -28.35
N SER A 223 -3.95 -52.27 -29.04
CA SER A 223 -3.48 -51.01 -28.45
C SER A 223 -3.64 -49.86 -29.44
N ILE A 224 -3.84 -48.66 -28.91
CA ILE A 224 -3.84 -47.37 -29.64
C ILE A 224 -2.92 -46.38 -28.90
N SER A 225 -2.37 -45.40 -29.61
CA SER A 225 -1.68 -44.26 -29.00
C SER A 225 -2.63 -43.08 -28.91
N VAL A 226 -2.45 -42.28 -27.86
CA VAL A 226 -3.05 -40.95 -27.66
C VAL A 226 -1.91 -39.95 -27.57
N SER A 227 -2.01 -38.82 -28.25
CA SER A 227 -0.98 -37.77 -28.24
C SER A 227 -1.46 -36.49 -27.56
N ALA A 228 -0.52 -35.73 -27.01
CA ALA A 228 -0.74 -34.38 -26.51
C ALA A 228 0.54 -33.56 -26.62
N ILE A 229 0.44 -32.23 -26.69
CA ILE A 229 1.60 -31.33 -26.79
C ILE A 229 1.81 -30.59 -25.47
N ALA A 230 2.92 -30.89 -24.80
CA ALA A 230 3.42 -30.12 -23.67
C ALA A 230 4.13 -28.87 -24.19
N ARG A 231 3.45 -27.73 -24.07
CA ARG A 231 4.01 -26.41 -24.38
C ARG A 231 4.84 -25.90 -23.21
N ALA A 232 5.79 -25.02 -23.53
CA ALA A 232 6.17 -24.03 -22.53
C ALA A 232 4.96 -23.15 -22.25
N GLU A 233 4.84 -22.71 -21.00
CA GLU A 233 4.22 -21.43 -20.70
C GLU A 233 4.78 -20.40 -21.69
N VAL A 234 3.90 -19.74 -22.44
CA VAL A 234 4.35 -18.71 -23.39
C VAL A 234 4.77 -17.54 -22.54
N PRO A 235 6.06 -17.13 -22.53
CA PRO A 235 6.47 -16.08 -21.63
C PRO A 235 5.73 -14.79 -21.95
N THR A 236 5.10 -14.19 -20.96
CA THR A 236 4.27 -12.97 -21.09
C THR A 236 4.67 -11.96 -20.04
N PRO A 237 4.71 -10.66 -20.37
CA PRO A 237 4.80 -9.59 -19.37
C PRO A 237 3.54 -9.53 -18.51
N ASP A 238 3.66 -8.91 -17.34
CA ASP A 238 2.53 -8.58 -16.45
C ASP A 238 2.89 -7.32 -15.65
N LEU A 239 2.69 -6.13 -16.23
CA LEU A 239 2.96 -4.84 -15.60
C LEU A 239 1.88 -4.49 -14.57
N ALA A 240 2.09 -4.90 -13.32
CA ALA A 240 1.21 -4.49 -12.22
C ALA A 240 1.65 -3.16 -11.61
N VAL A 241 0.67 -2.32 -11.23
CA VAL A 241 0.94 -1.23 -10.28
C VAL A 241 0.89 -1.80 -8.86
N VAL A 242 2.00 -1.73 -8.13
CA VAL A 242 2.16 -2.41 -6.83
C VAL A 242 2.15 -1.44 -5.66
N GLY A 243 1.45 -1.84 -4.59
CA GLY A 243 1.32 -1.05 -3.36
C GLY A 243 0.15 -0.06 -3.42
N PHE A 244 0.34 1.11 -2.82
CA PHE A 244 -0.61 2.23 -2.83
C PHE A 244 0.12 3.49 -3.33
N LEU A 245 -0.63 4.44 -3.91
CA LEU A 245 -0.05 5.74 -4.27
C LEU A 245 0.38 6.48 -3.00
N GLU A 246 1.65 6.84 -2.91
CA GLU A 246 2.18 7.72 -1.89
C GLU A 246 1.98 9.19 -2.32
N LEU A 247 1.76 10.08 -1.35
CA LEU A 247 1.46 11.50 -1.59
C LEU A 247 2.33 12.36 -0.66
N SER A 248 2.94 13.43 -1.18
CA SER A 248 3.69 14.38 -0.34
C SER A 248 2.82 15.16 0.65
N SER A 249 1.52 15.30 0.38
CA SER A 249 0.52 15.85 1.30
C SER A 249 -0.80 15.09 1.17
N VAL A 250 -1.48 14.87 2.31
CA VAL A 250 -2.78 14.18 2.37
C VAL A 250 -3.98 15.12 2.33
N ALA A 251 -3.74 16.43 2.48
CA ALA A 251 -4.77 17.48 2.44
C ALA A 251 -4.18 18.77 1.82
N PRO A 252 -3.76 18.73 0.54
CA PRO A 252 -3.23 19.90 -0.15
C PRO A 252 -4.32 20.94 -0.42
N THR A 253 -3.93 22.17 -0.74
CA THR A 253 -4.86 23.20 -1.21
C THR A 253 -4.98 23.24 -2.74
N SER A 254 -5.98 23.97 -3.23
CA SER A 254 -6.14 24.34 -4.64
C SER A 254 -5.08 25.30 -5.19
N LEU A 255 -4.04 25.62 -4.42
CA LEU A 255 -2.89 26.42 -4.83
C LEU A 255 -1.54 25.71 -4.62
N GLU A 256 -1.55 24.50 -4.05
CA GLU A 256 -0.39 23.67 -3.77
C GLU A 256 -0.18 22.61 -4.88
N THR A 257 1.06 22.12 -4.99
CA THR A 257 1.42 20.94 -5.80
C THR A 257 1.67 19.75 -4.89
N VAL A 258 1.26 18.55 -5.33
CA VAL A 258 1.52 17.28 -4.63
C VAL A 258 2.37 16.38 -5.52
N THR A 259 3.42 15.81 -4.94
CA THR A 259 4.14 14.71 -5.55
C THR A 259 3.35 13.43 -5.31
N VAL A 260 2.92 12.78 -6.39
CA VAL A 260 2.27 11.47 -6.37
C VAL A 260 3.32 10.43 -6.76
N THR A 261 3.60 9.49 -5.86
CA THR A 261 4.59 8.43 -6.09
C THR A 261 3.90 7.06 -6.19
N GLY A 262 4.34 6.25 -7.15
CA GLY A 262 3.84 4.88 -7.36
C GLY A 262 4.92 3.96 -7.92
N ARG A 263 4.64 2.66 -7.98
CA ARG A 263 5.59 1.65 -8.44
C ARG A 263 4.94 0.72 -9.46
N VAL A 264 5.61 0.52 -10.58
CA VAL A 264 5.24 -0.48 -11.60
C VAL A 264 6.26 -1.61 -11.57
N THR A 265 5.78 -2.85 -11.52
CA THR A 265 6.61 -4.05 -11.49
C THR A 265 6.16 -5.00 -12.59
N ASN A 266 7.11 -5.55 -13.35
CA ASN A 266 6.81 -6.66 -14.24
C ASN A 266 6.78 -7.98 -13.45
N LEU A 267 5.59 -8.50 -13.15
CA LEU A 267 5.38 -9.78 -12.47
C LEU A 267 5.45 -10.98 -13.43
N GLY A 268 5.51 -10.72 -14.74
CA GLY A 268 5.58 -11.73 -15.78
C GLY A 268 6.98 -12.32 -15.97
N ASP A 269 7.08 -13.33 -16.84
CA ASP A 269 8.32 -14.05 -17.14
C ASP A 269 8.96 -13.64 -18.49
N LEU A 270 8.39 -12.63 -19.16
CA LEU A 270 8.99 -11.93 -20.31
C LEU A 270 9.13 -10.43 -20.05
N ALA A 271 10.17 -9.81 -20.62
CA ALA A 271 10.35 -8.35 -20.55
C ALA A 271 9.23 -7.60 -21.30
N SER A 272 8.70 -6.53 -20.70
CA SER A 272 7.49 -5.84 -21.17
C SER A 272 7.60 -5.13 -22.51
N GLY A 273 8.80 -4.66 -22.87
CA GLY A 273 8.91 -3.57 -23.84
C GLY A 273 8.50 -2.22 -23.22
N PRO A 274 8.83 -1.09 -23.88
CA PRO A 274 8.51 0.24 -23.36
C PRO A 274 7.03 0.58 -23.58
N THR A 275 6.43 1.31 -22.63
CA THR A 275 5.05 1.79 -22.72
C THR A 275 4.84 3.13 -21.97
N ARG A 276 3.65 3.71 -22.00
CA ARG A 276 3.28 4.93 -21.25
C ARG A 276 2.55 4.57 -19.97
N VAL A 277 2.96 5.18 -18.86
CA VAL A 277 2.18 5.26 -17.62
C VAL A 277 1.46 6.61 -17.60
N SER A 278 0.18 6.61 -17.26
CA SER A 278 -0.66 7.80 -17.13
C SER A 278 -1.08 8.00 -15.67
N LEU A 279 -1.01 9.24 -15.20
CA LEU A 279 -1.60 9.68 -13.94
C LEU A 279 -2.78 10.59 -14.26
N THR A 280 -3.97 10.25 -13.74
CA THR A 280 -5.20 11.03 -13.93
C THR A 280 -5.74 11.57 -12.61
N SER A 281 -6.52 12.65 -12.68
CA SER A 281 -7.40 13.13 -11.60
C SER A 281 -8.81 13.27 -12.14
N ASN A 282 -9.80 12.61 -11.52
CA ASN A 282 -11.19 12.61 -11.96
C ASN A 282 -11.32 12.30 -13.47
N THR A 283 -10.59 11.27 -13.95
CA THR A 283 -10.42 10.85 -15.36
C THR A 283 -9.67 11.79 -16.29
N ALA A 284 -9.25 12.98 -15.86
CA ALA A 284 -8.42 13.88 -16.68
C ALA A 284 -6.94 13.54 -16.49
N GLU A 285 -6.20 13.29 -17.58
CA GLU A 285 -4.75 13.07 -17.53
C GLU A 285 -4.03 14.34 -17.05
N ILE A 286 -3.21 14.19 -16.00
CA ILE A 286 -2.46 15.27 -15.33
C ILE A 286 -0.94 15.02 -15.32
N GLY A 287 -0.50 13.81 -15.66
CA GLY A 287 0.92 13.48 -15.82
C GLY A 287 1.11 12.21 -16.65
N THR A 288 2.24 12.12 -17.35
CA THR A 288 2.63 10.94 -18.13
C THR A 288 4.10 10.61 -17.94
N PHE A 289 4.45 9.34 -18.06
CA PHE A 289 5.82 8.85 -17.96
C PHE A 289 6.07 7.78 -19.01
N ASP A 290 7.16 7.91 -19.77
CA ASP A 290 7.63 6.91 -20.73
C ASP A 290 8.38 5.80 -19.97
N LEU A 291 7.69 4.71 -19.64
CA LEU A 291 8.25 3.56 -18.95
C LEU A 291 9.15 2.76 -19.91
N PRO A 292 10.45 2.58 -19.62
CA PRO A 292 11.30 1.70 -20.40
C PRO A 292 10.89 0.24 -20.20
N SER A 293 11.38 -0.66 -21.07
CA SER A 293 11.19 -2.11 -20.89
C SER A 293 11.69 -2.58 -19.53
N LEU A 294 10.84 -3.28 -18.78
CA LEU A 294 11.19 -3.91 -17.51
C LEU A 294 11.43 -5.41 -17.73
N GLU A 295 12.55 -5.93 -17.21
CA GLU A 295 12.82 -7.36 -17.17
C GLU A 295 11.93 -8.05 -16.10
N PRO A 296 11.75 -9.37 -16.14
CA PRO A 296 11.00 -10.12 -15.13
C PRO A 296 11.42 -9.82 -13.68
N ASN A 297 10.47 -9.39 -12.85
CA ASN A 297 10.60 -8.93 -11.46
C ASN A 297 11.27 -7.56 -11.25
N ASP A 298 11.66 -6.84 -12.31
CA ASP A 298 12.14 -5.46 -12.16
C ASP A 298 10.99 -4.51 -11.78
N THR A 299 11.30 -3.54 -10.93
CA THR A 299 10.38 -2.50 -10.46
C THR A 299 10.94 -1.12 -10.78
N THR A 300 10.10 -0.23 -11.32
CA THR A 300 10.40 1.20 -11.44
C THR A 300 9.49 2.00 -10.52
N GLU A 301 10.10 2.92 -9.77
CA GLU A 301 9.40 3.94 -8.99
C GLU A 301 9.23 5.20 -9.83
N LEU A 302 8.03 5.77 -9.76
CA LEU A 302 7.56 6.89 -10.57
C LEU A 302 7.09 8.00 -9.63
N ALA A 303 7.44 9.24 -9.92
CA ALA A 303 7.01 10.41 -9.15
C ALA A 303 6.49 11.50 -10.11
N PHE A 304 5.34 12.08 -9.78
CA PHE A 304 4.67 13.11 -10.57
C PHE A 304 4.32 14.31 -9.68
N ASP A 305 4.92 15.47 -9.94
CA ASP A 305 4.51 16.72 -9.29
C ASP A 305 3.28 17.28 -10.00
N VAL A 306 2.10 17.18 -9.36
CA VAL A 306 0.81 17.55 -9.94
C VAL A 306 0.08 18.61 -9.12
N GLY A 307 -0.52 19.56 -9.83
CA GLY A 307 -1.31 20.63 -9.25
C GLY A 307 -1.15 21.95 -10.04
N PRO A 308 -1.89 23.01 -9.65
CA PRO A 308 -2.95 23.00 -8.65
C PRO A 308 -4.13 22.11 -9.06
N LEU A 309 -4.70 21.38 -8.08
CA LEU A 309 -5.88 20.53 -8.29
C LEU A 309 -7.18 21.30 -7.96
N ASN A 310 -8.31 20.85 -8.51
CA ASN A 310 -9.60 21.46 -8.23
C ASN A 310 -10.00 21.22 -6.77
N THR A 311 -10.56 22.24 -6.11
CA THR A 311 -11.10 22.14 -4.75
C THR A 311 -12.12 20.99 -4.60
N GLY A 312 -12.01 20.23 -3.51
CA GLY A 312 -12.90 19.13 -3.14
C GLY A 312 -12.28 17.74 -3.36
N SER A 313 -13.15 16.72 -3.42
CA SER A 313 -12.72 15.33 -3.63
C SER A 313 -12.20 15.13 -5.06
N ASN A 314 -10.96 14.66 -5.17
CA ASN A 314 -10.35 14.23 -6.43
C ASN A 314 -9.98 12.75 -6.32
N GLU A 315 -10.32 11.96 -7.33
CA GLU A 315 -9.86 10.58 -7.47
C GLU A 315 -8.62 10.55 -8.35
N LEU A 316 -7.45 10.25 -7.76
CA LEU A 316 -6.21 10.04 -8.50
C LEU A 316 -6.15 8.59 -8.96
N ALA A 317 -5.75 8.35 -10.20
CA ALA A 317 -5.51 7.00 -10.72
C ALA A 317 -4.20 6.93 -11.49
N LEU A 318 -3.33 5.98 -11.12
CA LEU A 318 -2.10 5.67 -11.86
C LEU A 318 -2.34 4.38 -12.66
N ILE A 319 -2.16 4.49 -13.97
CA ILE A 319 -2.47 3.46 -14.96
C ILE A 319 -1.20 3.13 -15.74
N THR A 320 -0.67 1.92 -15.62
CA THR A 320 0.41 1.42 -16.49
C THR A 320 -0.16 0.81 -17.77
N ASP A 321 0.66 0.76 -18.81
CA ASP A 321 0.26 0.44 -20.19
C ASP A 321 -0.98 1.20 -20.67
N ALA A 322 -1.05 2.51 -20.39
CA ALA A 322 -2.24 3.35 -20.61
C ALA A 322 -2.64 3.55 -22.11
N ASP A 323 -1.93 2.91 -23.05
CA ASP A 323 -2.24 2.87 -24.48
C ASP A 323 -2.58 1.45 -24.98
N GLU A 324 -2.64 0.43 -24.12
CA GLU A 324 -2.77 -1.00 -24.48
C GLU A 324 -1.67 -1.43 -25.49
N ALA A 325 -0.41 -1.07 -25.20
CA ALA A 325 0.74 -1.24 -26.08
C ALA A 325 1.53 -2.53 -25.83
N VAL A 326 1.42 -3.11 -24.63
CA VAL A 326 1.96 -4.41 -24.24
C VAL A 326 0.81 -5.41 -24.21
N VAL A 327 1.05 -6.67 -24.59
CA VAL A 327 0.03 -7.73 -24.42
C VAL A 327 0.38 -8.49 -23.15
N GLU A 328 -0.45 -8.36 -22.13
CA GLU A 328 -0.10 -8.72 -20.76
C GLU A 328 -0.82 -10.01 -20.30
N LEU A 329 -0.36 -10.58 -19.18
CA LEU A 329 -1.02 -11.73 -18.57
C LEU A 329 -2.31 -11.32 -17.82
N PHE A 330 -2.31 -10.18 -17.12
CA PHE A 330 -3.44 -9.72 -16.31
C PHE A 330 -3.69 -8.20 -16.36
N GLU A 331 -4.20 -7.70 -17.49
CA GLU A 331 -4.71 -6.31 -17.72
C GLU A 331 -5.49 -5.67 -16.54
N SER A 332 -6.09 -6.49 -15.66
CA SER A 332 -6.83 -6.05 -14.47
C SER A 332 -5.98 -5.53 -13.31
N ASN A 333 -4.64 -5.63 -13.35
CA ASN A 333 -3.72 -5.16 -12.29
C ASN A 333 -3.00 -3.85 -12.66
N ASN A 334 -3.30 -3.29 -13.84
CA ASN A 334 -2.64 -2.13 -14.43
C ASN A 334 -3.02 -0.78 -13.77
N GLU A 335 -4.03 -0.73 -12.90
CA GLU A 335 -4.55 0.50 -12.29
C GLU A 335 -4.60 0.44 -10.77
N VAL A 336 -4.19 1.53 -10.11
CA VAL A 336 -4.47 1.79 -8.69
C VAL A 336 -5.05 3.19 -8.52
N THR A 337 -6.08 3.32 -7.67
CA THR A 337 -6.71 4.61 -7.38
C THR A 337 -6.52 5.04 -5.92
N ARG A 338 -6.49 6.36 -5.69
CA ARG A 338 -6.45 6.97 -4.36
C ARG A 338 -7.24 8.28 -4.37
N SER A 339 -8.28 8.36 -3.53
CA SER A 339 -8.99 9.63 -3.31
C SER A 339 -8.16 10.58 -2.44
N ILE A 340 -8.19 11.87 -2.78
CA ILE A 340 -7.58 12.97 -2.03
C ILE A 340 -8.61 14.11 -1.90
N ASN A 341 -8.67 14.77 -0.74
CA ASN A 341 -9.50 15.95 -0.55
C ASN A 341 -8.64 17.22 -0.64
N VAL A 342 -8.90 18.04 -1.65
CA VAL A 342 -8.19 19.29 -1.90
C VAL A 342 -8.93 20.43 -1.21
N LEU A 343 -8.27 21.15 -0.31
CA LEU A 343 -8.83 22.27 0.43
C LEU A 343 -8.89 23.53 -0.45
N ASP A 344 -9.87 24.41 -0.21
CA ASP A 344 -9.92 25.69 -0.92
C ASP A 344 -8.91 26.66 -0.30
N GLN A 345 -8.10 27.32 -1.12
CA GLN A 345 -7.23 28.41 -0.68
C GLN A 345 -7.29 29.56 -1.69
N ALA A 346 -7.43 30.79 -1.19
CA ALA A 346 -7.49 31.98 -2.01
C ALA A 346 -6.19 32.81 -1.92
N GLU A 347 -5.80 33.48 -3.00
CA GLU A 347 -4.70 34.43 -2.96
C GLU A 347 -5.15 35.78 -2.38
N ALA A 348 -4.48 36.22 -1.32
CA ALA A 348 -4.57 37.56 -0.77
C ALA A 348 -3.47 38.45 -1.35
N ASN A 349 -3.81 39.70 -1.63
CA ASN A 349 -2.89 40.69 -2.16
C ASN A 349 -2.72 41.82 -1.14
N LEU A 350 -1.50 42.35 -1.02
CA LEU A 350 -1.21 43.48 -0.15
C LEU A 350 -2.09 44.69 -0.51
N ASP A 351 -2.62 45.34 0.52
CA ASP A 351 -3.51 46.50 0.49
C ASP A 351 -4.82 46.31 -0.31
N VAL A 352 -5.20 45.07 -0.64
CA VAL A 352 -6.45 44.73 -1.35
C VAL A 352 -7.36 43.88 -0.45
N PRO A 353 -8.39 44.47 0.19
CA PRO A 353 -9.30 43.73 1.05
C PRO A 353 -10.15 42.70 0.31
N ILE A 354 -10.17 41.46 0.80
CA ILE A 354 -11.11 40.41 0.36
C ILE A 354 -12.39 40.57 1.18
N THR A 355 -13.49 40.96 0.54
CA THR A 355 -14.76 41.33 1.19
C THR A 355 -15.87 40.30 0.92
N GLY A 356 -16.87 40.25 1.81
CA GLY A 356 -18.03 39.37 1.67
C GLY A 356 -17.81 37.93 2.15
N LEU A 357 -16.66 37.67 2.79
CA LEU A 357 -16.29 36.36 3.33
C LEU A 357 -17.36 35.87 4.31
N SER A 358 -17.80 34.62 4.17
CA SER A 358 -18.84 34.04 5.02
C SER A 358 -18.55 32.56 5.21
N ALA A 359 -18.62 32.09 6.46
CA ALA A 359 -18.23 30.74 6.85
C ALA A 359 -19.25 30.15 7.83
N GLY A 360 -19.44 28.83 7.77
CA GLY A 360 -20.21 28.10 8.76
C GLY A 360 -19.47 28.04 10.10
N ILE A 361 -20.19 27.64 11.15
CA ILE A 361 -19.58 27.36 12.46
C ILE A 361 -18.53 26.23 12.31
N ASN A 362 -17.39 26.36 13.01
CA ASN A 362 -16.23 25.47 12.95
C ASN A 362 -15.69 25.25 11.52
N THR A 363 -15.75 26.27 10.67
CA THR A 363 -15.27 26.22 9.27
C THR A 363 -14.02 27.06 9.10
N GLU A 364 -13.09 26.56 8.29
CA GLU A 364 -11.80 27.19 7.99
C GLU A 364 -11.80 27.82 6.61
N MET A 365 -11.23 29.03 6.50
CA MET A 365 -10.93 29.70 5.24
C MET A 365 -9.42 29.89 5.15
N LEU A 366 -8.79 29.30 4.13
CA LEU A 366 -7.36 29.39 3.91
C LEU A 366 -7.04 30.47 2.88
N PHE A 367 -5.99 31.25 3.14
CA PHE A 367 -5.44 32.22 2.22
C PHE A 367 -3.92 32.08 2.12
N ARG A 368 -3.37 32.65 1.05
CA ARG A 368 -1.93 32.73 0.77
C ARG A 368 -1.57 34.13 0.32
N VAL A 369 -0.50 34.70 0.85
CA VAL A 369 0.04 36.00 0.42
C VAL A 369 1.55 35.90 0.25
N ASN A 370 2.08 36.51 -0.81
CA ASN A 370 3.52 36.66 -1.01
C ASN A 370 3.93 38.09 -0.66
N VAL A 371 4.97 38.23 0.15
CA VAL A 371 5.42 39.51 0.72
C VAL A 371 6.90 39.75 0.47
N SER A 372 7.30 41.01 0.34
CA SER A 372 8.72 41.41 0.17
C SER A 372 8.98 42.82 0.69
N GLY A 373 10.14 43.01 1.32
CA GLY A 373 10.60 44.25 1.93
C GLY A 373 10.56 44.20 3.48
N PRO A 374 11.49 44.89 4.17
CA PRO A 374 11.59 44.87 5.63
C PRO A 374 10.47 45.69 6.27
N THR A 375 9.33 45.06 6.56
CA THR A 375 8.16 45.72 7.16
C THR A 375 7.40 44.77 8.09
N THR A 376 6.39 45.28 8.79
CA THR A 376 5.46 44.46 9.58
C THR A 376 4.24 44.09 8.74
N LEU A 377 3.94 42.80 8.65
CA LEU A 377 2.73 42.27 8.02
C LEU A 377 1.59 42.35 9.01
N THR A 378 0.60 43.19 8.73
CA THR A 378 -0.65 43.24 9.50
C THR A 378 -1.73 42.50 8.74
N VAL A 379 -2.21 41.39 9.31
CA VAL A 379 -3.35 40.61 8.85
C VAL A 379 -4.53 40.91 9.77
N SER A 380 -5.55 41.59 9.26
CA SER A 380 -6.75 41.92 10.02
C SER A 380 -7.99 41.28 9.41
N PHE A 381 -8.84 40.69 10.25
CA PHE A 381 -10.16 40.20 9.86
C PHE A 381 -11.25 40.98 10.60
N THR A 382 -12.26 41.42 9.87
CA THR A 382 -13.42 42.14 10.44
C THR A 382 -14.73 41.58 9.90
N ALA A 383 -15.66 41.18 10.76
CA ALA A 383 -17.01 40.80 10.35
C ALA A 383 -18.12 41.39 11.26
N PRO A 384 -19.31 41.71 10.71
CA PRO A 384 -20.45 42.22 11.48
C PRO A 384 -21.19 41.15 12.32
N SER A 385 -20.93 39.86 12.10
CA SER A 385 -21.50 38.75 12.87
C SER A 385 -20.52 37.58 13.00
N GLY A 386 -20.73 36.76 14.03
CA GLY A 386 -19.92 35.58 14.30
C GLY A 386 -18.63 35.87 15.06
N ASP A 387 -17.91 34.80 15.40
CA ASP A 387 -16.59 34.83 16.01
C ASP A 387 -15.58 34.21 15.04
N ALA A 388 -14.41 34.81 14.87
CA ALA A 388 -13.49 34.46 13.80
C ALA A 388 -12.03 34.75 14.16
N ASP A 389 -11.31 33.70 14.51
CA ASP A 389 -9.89 33.77 14.87
C ASP A 389 -9.00 33.88 13.62
N VAL A 390 -7.86 34.57 13.75
CA VAL A 390 -6.86 34.71 12.69
C VAL A 390 -5.54 34.06 13.13
N TYR A 391 -5.01 33.19 12.27
CA TYR A 391 -3.74 32.50 12.44
C TYR A 391 -2.84 32.76 11.23
N VAL A 392 -1.55 33.01 11.44
CA VAL A 392 -0.59 33.27 10.36
C VAL A 392 0.68 32.44 10.54
N SER A 393 1.11 31.78 9.46
CA SER A 393 2.33 30.98 9.36
C SER A 393 3.21 31.44 8.20
N GLU A 394 4.53 31.37 8.38
CA GLU A 394 5.57 31.70 7.41
C GLU A 394 6.02 30.45 6.63
N SER A 395 6.30 30.61 5.33
CA SER A 395 6.86 29.64 4.36
C SER A 395 6.10 28.34 4.08
N ILE A 396 5.52 27.70 5.10
CA ILE A 396 4.83 26.40 4.97
C ILE A 396 3.47 26.52 5.65
N ARG A 397 2.42 26.01 4.99
CA ARG A 397 1.09 25.91 5.57
C ARG A 397 1.07 24.76 6.60
N PRO A 398 0.73 25.01 7.86
CA PRO A 398 0.52 23.95 8.84
C PRO A 398 -0.63 23.03 8.46
N SER A 399 -0.57 21.78 8.93
CA SER A 399 -1.52 20.73 8.57
C SER A 399 -2.79 20.76 9.41
N SER A 400 -2.73 21.32 10.62
CA SER A 400 -3.89 21.69 11.43
C SER A 400 -3.73 23.10 12.00
N ARG A 401 -4.85 23.67 12.47
CA ARG A 401 -4.90 24.98 13.14
C ARG A 401 -3.99 25.06 14.38
N GLU A 402 -3.88 23.98 15.15
CA GLU A 402 -3.09 23.91 16.38
C GLU A 402 -1.58 24.03 16.13
N GLU A 403 -1.13 23.75 14.89
CA GLU A 403 0.27 23.90 14.48
C GLU A 403 0.64 25.35 14.10
N TYR A 404 -0.33 26.27 14.04
CA TYR A 404 -0.07 27.71 13.86
C TYR A 404 0.45 28.34 15.16
N VAL A 405 1.74 28.17 15.44
CA VAL A 405 2.44 28.74 16.61
C VAL A 405 2.97 30.16 16.41
N GLY A 406 2.70 30.75 15.24
CA GLY A 406 3.12 32.11 14.90
C GLY A 406 2.20 33.17 15.53
N CYS A 407 1.77 34.11 14.71
CA CYS A 407 0.87 35.16 15.18
C CYS A 407 -0.59 34.69 15.13
N VAL A 408 -1.24 34.75 16.30
CA VAL A 408 -2.58 34.23 16.57
C VAL A 408 -3.42 35.28 17.29
N SER A 409 -4.64 35.52 16.81
CA SER A 409 -5.58 36.51 17.35
C SER A 409 -6.91 35.81 17.63
N THR A 410 -7.27 35.69 18.92
CA THR A 410 -8.46 34.97 19.43
C THR A 410 -9.35 35.83 20.35
N GLY A 411 -9.65 37.05 19.92
CA GLY A 411 -10.66 37.87 20.59
C GLY A 411 -12.06 37.25 20.47
N PRO A 412 -13.00 37.57 21.38
CA PRO A 412 -14.34 36.96 21.43
C PRO A 412 -15.32 37.58 20.40
N THR A 413 -14.78 38.09 19.29
CA THR A 413 -15.51 38.77 18.22
C THR A 413 -14.73 38.63 16.92
N SER A 414 -15.38 38.68 15.77
CA SER A 414 -14.70 38.79 14.47
C SER A 414 -13.99 40.15 14.22
N VAL A 415 -13.24 40.73 15.17
CA VAL A 415 -12.46 41.97 15.01
C VAL A 415 -11.03 41.69 15.45
N GLU A 416 -10.35 40.90 14.62
CA GLU A 416 -9.05 40.33 14.92
C GLU A 416 -7.96 41.00 14.11
N SER A 417 -6.78 41.15 14.71
CA SER A 417 -5.63 41.73 14.03
C SER A 417 -4.35 41.12 14.54
N CYS A 418 -3.65 40.49 13.62
CA CYS A 418 -2.39 39.82 13.80
C CYS A 418 -1.28 40.66 13.16
N GLN A 419 -0.19 40.92 13.88
CA GLN A 419 0.99 41.59 13.35
C GLN A 419 2.20 40.64 13.44
N VAL A 420 2.87 40.45 12.31
CA VAL A 420 4.03 39.59 12.16
C VAL A 420 5.15 40.41 11.52
N PRO A 421 6.33 40.56 12.16
CA PRO A 421 7.52 40.96 11.42
C PRO A 421 7.85 39.83 10.43
N PHE A 422 8.21 40.18 9.19
CA PHE A 422 8.41 39.18 8.14
C PHE A 422 9.73 39.31 7.41
N ALA A 423 10.22 38.16 6.94
CA ALA A 423 11.19 38.07 5.86
C ALA A 423 10.47 37.92 4.51
N ASP A 424 11.15 38.27 3.41
CA ASP A 424 10.68 38.05 2.04
C ASP A 424 10.26 36.57 1.85
N GLY A 425 8.99 36.32 1.51
CA GLY A 425 8.49 34.94 1.45
C GLY A 425 6.99 34.78 1.25
N GLU A 426 6.57 33.51 1.31
CA GLU A 426 5.17 33.08 1.25
C GLU A 426 4.60 32.98 2.67
N TYR A 427 3.39 33.46 2.87
CA TYR A 427 2.69 33.47 4.15
C TYR A 427 1.30 32.85 3.99
N HIS A 428 0.95 31.96 4.91
CA HIS A 428 -0.34 31.28 4.93
C HIS A 428 -1.19 31.80 6.07
N ILE A 429 -2.40 32.22 5.74
CA ILE A 429 -3.36 32.79 6.68
C ILE A 429 -4.52 31.80 6.80
N LEU A 430 -4.89 31.46 8.03
CA LEU A 430 -6.10 30.70 8.34
C LEU A 430 -7.05 31.64 9.11
N VAL A 431 -8.29 31.74 8.63
CA VAL A 431 -9.39 32.34 9.38
C VAL A 431 -10.35 31.22 9.80
N HIS A 432 -10.51 31.02 11.11
CA HIS A 432 -11.35 29.97 11.67
C HIS A 432 -12.62 30.56 12.30
N ALA A 433 -13.79 30.19 11.78
CA ALA A 433 -15.07 30.63 12.34
C ALA A 433 -15.47 29.79 13.58
N PHE A 434 -15.32 30.35 14.78
CA PHE A 434 -15.45 29.63 16.04
C PHE A 434 -16.92 29.39 16.47
N ASP A 435 -17.16 28.37 17.29
CA ASP A 435 -18.50 28.01 17.79
C ASP A 435 -18.98 28.87 18.98
N GLN A 436 -19.34 30.13 18.68
CA GLN A 436 -20.13 31.00 19.56
C GLN A 436 -21.64 31.03 19.17
N GLY A 437 -22.10 30.05 18.38
CA GLY A 437 -23.52 29.88 18.05
C GLY A 437 -24.09 30.73 16.90
N GLU A 438 -23.31 31.59 16.24
CA GLU A 438 -23.72 32.34 15.04
C GLU A 438 -22.62 32.29 13.96
N PRO A 439 -22.94 32.11 12.66
CA PRO A 439 -21.96 32.04 11.60
C PRO A 439 -21.33 33.41 11.27
N VAL A 440 -20.12 33.36 10.73
CA VAL A 440 -19.41 34.53 10.22
C VAL A 440 -20.04 34.93 8.88
N THR A 441 -20.51 36.18 8.76
CA THR A 441 -21.12 36.67 7.51
C THR A 441 -20.65 38.07 7.14
N GLY A 442 -20.39 38.31 5.85
CA GLY A 442 -19.98 39.63 5.36
C GLY A 442 -18.60 40.11 5.84
N GLY A 443 -17.73 39.17 6.22
CA GLY A 443 -16.38 39.43 6.69
C GLY A 443 -15.47 40.06 5.64
N THR A 444 -14.42 40.72 6.11
CA THR A 444 -13.38 41.35 5.32
C THR A 444 -12.01 41.00 5.87
N LEU A 445 -11.21 40.29 5.07
CA LEU A 445 -9.79 40.06 5.32
C LEU A 445 -8.99 41.18 4.66
N THR A 446 -8.09 41.81 5.40
CA THR A 446 -7.16 42.83 4.91
C THR A 446 -5.74 42.43 5.29
N VAL A 447 -4.83 42.50 4.31
CA VAL A 447 -3.41 42.25 4.52
C VAL A 447 -2.66 43.52 4.09
N THR A 448 -1.93 44.14 5.00
CA THR A 448 -1.24 45.44 4.80
C THR A 448 0.17 45.38 5.35
N THR A 449 1.08 46.15 4.77
CA THR A 449 2.47 46.29 5.24
C THR A 449 2.74 47.71 5.73
N SER A 450 3.44 47.88 6.86
CA SER A 450 3.82 49.21 7.38
C SER A 450 5.34 49.46 7.33
N GLU A 451 5.76 50.53 6.66
CA GLU A 451 7.12 51.07 6.74
C GLU A 451 7.37 51.75 8.10
N ALA A 452 7.78 50.96 9.09
CA ALA A 452 8.78 51.26 10.11
C ALA A 452 8.63 50.25 11.25
N LEU A 453 9.71 49.51 11.53
CA LEU A 453 9.89 48.96 12.86
C LEU A 453 10.11 50.14 13.81
N VAL A 454 9.37 50.20 14.92
CA VAL A 454 9.99 50.62 16.17
C VAL A 454 10.94 49.47 16.51
N PRO A 455 12.27 49.67 16.53
CA PRO A 455 13.19 48.59 16.87
C PRO A 455 12.99 48.20 18.33
N TYR A 456 13.14 46.91 18.67
CA TYR A 456 12.92 46.43 20.02
C TYR A 456 13.79 47.19 21.04
N ASP A 457 13.19 47.99 21.93
CA ASP A 457 13.94 48.82 22.88
C ASP A 457 14.25 48.08 24.19
N ILE A 458 15.47 48.26 24.70
CA ILE A 458 15.90 47.71 25.99
C ILE A 458 16.43 48.87 26.84
N GLU A 459 15.56 49.45 27.64
CA GLU A 459 15.90 50.57 28.50
C GLU A 459 16.60 50.07 29.77
N ILE A 460 17.89 50.37 29.90
CA ILE A 460 18.66 50.02 31.10
C ILE A 460 18.56 51.13 32.15
N VAL A 461 18.15 50.78 33.37
CA VAL A 461 18.07 51.70 34.53
C VAL A 461 18.95 51.18 35.67
N TYR A 462 20.08 51.83 35.88
CA TYR A 462 21.00 51.54 36.98
C TYR A 462 20.44 52.03 38.32
N ILE A 463 20.41 51.13 39.31
CA ILE A 463 20.08 51.44 40.71
C ILE A 463 21.30 52.06 41.41
N ASP A 464 22.47 51.45 41.19
CA ASP A 464 23.79 51.92 41.62
C ASP A 464 24.70 52.04 40.38
N SER A 465 25.58 53.05 40.35
CA SER A 465 26.43 53.35 39.19
C SER A 465 27.61 52.40 39.05
N GLY A 466 27.80 51.82 37.87
CA GLY A 466 28.95 50.98 37.54
C GLY A 466 30.21 51.77 37.14
N THR A 467 31.20 51.05 36.61
CA THR A 467 32.26 51.67 35.81
C THR A 467 31.75 51.95 34.39
N GLN A 468 32.35 52.92 33.68
CA GLN A 468 32.01 53.16 32.27
C GLN A 468 32.15 51.90 31.41
N SER A 469 33.15 51.05 31.67
CA SER A 469 33.34 49.81 30.90
C SER A 469 32.26 48.77 31.18
N GLN A 470 31.63 48.81 32.36
CA GLN A 470 30.47 47.99 32.68
C GLN A 470 29.23 48.53 31.97
N GLU A 471 28.97 49.84 32.08
CA GLU A 471 27.85 50.51 31.41
C GLU A 471 27.89 50.35 29.88
N ASP A 472 29.08 50.41 29.28
CA ASP A 472 29.32 50.17 27.85
C ASP A 472 28.99 48.70 27.48
N ALA A 473 29.32 47.72 28.33
CA ALA A 473 29.03 46.31 28.10
C ALA A 473 27.54 45.96 28.22
N PHE A 474 26.82 46.57 29.18
CA PHE A 474 25.35 46.51 29.22
C PHE A 474 24.72 47.10 27.97
N THR A 475 25.21 48.26 27.52
CA THR A 475 24.71 48.92 26.30
C THR A 475 24.96 48.05 25.06
N ALA A 476 26.11 47.36 24.99
CA ALA A 476 26.42 46.42 23.92
C ALA A 476 25.49 45.18 23.93
N ALA A 477 25.27 44.57 25.09
CA ALA A 477 24.35 43.44 25.24
C ALA A 477 22.90 43.79 24.88
N ALA A 478 22.40 44.95 25.34
CA ALA A 478 21.10 45.48 24.95
C ALA A 478 21.02 45.71 23.44
N THR A 479 22.03 46.37 22.85
CA THR A 479 22.10 46.59 21.40
C THR A 479 22.10 45.27 20.62
N ARG A 480 22.77 44.22 21.12
CA ARG A 480 22.81 42.89 20.49
C ARG A 480 21.45 42.21 20.52
N TRP A 481 20.74 42.23 21.65
CA TRP A 481 19.38 41.68 21.75
C TRP A 481 18.37 42.49 20.91
N SER A 482 18.45 43.82 20.89
CA SER A 482 17.63 44.69 20.01
C SER A 482 17.90 44.52 18.51
N GLN A 483 19.02 43.91 18.11
CA GLN A 483 19.29 43.52 16.72
C GLN A 483 18.73 42.13 16.39
N ILE A 484 18.64 41.25 17.39
CA ILE A 484 18.12 39.89 17.26
C ILE A 484 16.59 39.92 17.27
N ILE A 485 15.99 40.62 18.23
CA ILE A 485 14.55 40.84 18.33
C ILE A 485 14.21 41.99 17.39
N VAL A 486 13.80 41.66 16.17
CA VAL A 486 13.40 42.63 15.14
C VAL A 486 11.94 43.08 15.29
N ALA A 487 11.19 42.48 16.22
CA ALA A 487 9.80 42.77 16.50
C ALA A 487 9.61 43.77 17.64
N ASP A 488 8.84 44.82 17.37
CA ASP A 488 8.15 45.64 18.39
C ASP A 488 7.17 44.75 19.19
N VAL A 489 7.19 44.89 20.52
CA VAL A 489 6.27 44.24 21.45
C VAL A 489 5.44 45.27 22.22
N GLN A 490 4.25 45.56 21.69
CA GLN A 490 3.18 46.41 22.26
C GLN A 490 3.45 46.99 23.66
N ASP A 491 3.57 48.31 23.72
CA ASP A 491 3.81 49.14 24.91
C ASP A 491 2.95 48.76 26.13
N ARG A 492 3.42 49.15 27.32
CA ARG A 492 2.64 49.09 28.56
C ARG A 492 2.62 50.44 29.28
N ASP A 493 1.42 51.02 29.36
CA ASP A 493 1.16 52.27 30.09
C ASP A 493 0.90 52.00 31.58
N PHE A 494 1.82 52.44 32.43
CA PHE A 494 1.69 52.37 33.89
C PHE A 494 1.21 53.70 34.52
N SER A 495 0.87 54.73 33.73
CA SER A 495 0.46 56.04 34.26
C SER A 495 -0.79 56.03 35.14
N SER A 496 -1.70 55.09 34.88
CA SER A 496 -2.94 54.92 35.65
C SER A 496 -2.85 53.82 36.73
N ASN A 497 -1.92 52.87 36.57
CA ASN A 497 -1.73 51.72 37.45
C ASN A 497 -0.21 51.50 37.65
N PRO A 498 0.49 52.37 38.40
CA PRO A 498 1.95 52.33 38.49
C PRO A 498 2.47 51.11 39.23
N ILE A 499 3.62 50.58 38.79
CA ILE A 499 4.37 49.58 39.57
C ILE A 499 5.04 50.32 40.74
N PRO A 500 4.78 49.92 42.01
CA PRO A 500 5.37 50.58 43.18
C PRO A 500 6.89 50.59 43.14
N ALA A 501 7.50 51.57 43.82
CA ALA A 501 8.92 51.52 44.14
C ALA A 501 9.22 50.27 45.01
N ASP A 502 10.43 49.74 44.89
CA ASP A 502 10.89 48.50 45.55
C ASP A 502 10.05 47.24 45.26
N ALA A 503 9.23 47.21 44.20
CA ALA A 503 8.36 46.07 43.89
C ALA A 503 9.12 44.91 43.22
N CYS A 504 10.01 45.23 42.27
CA CYS A 504 10.84 44.27 41.56
C CYS A 504 12.18 44.04 42.25
N ILE A 505 12.85 45.10 42.68
CA ILE A 505 14.17 45.04 43.31
C ILE A 505 14.34 46.28 44.20
N ASN A 506 15.07 46.16 45.31
CA ASN A 506 15.30 47.28 46.21
C ASN A 506 16.09 48.40 45.52
N GLY A 507 15.60 49.64 45.61
CA GLY A 507 16.14 50.80 44.90
C GLY A 507 15.44 51.11 43.58
N GLN A 508 14.59 50.22 43.06
CA GLN A 508 13.72 50.48 41.91
C GLN A 508 12.79 51.69 42.20
N PRO A 509 12.81 52.76 41.38
CA PRO A 509 11.88 53.89 41.52
C PRO A 509 10.45 53.50 41.15
N LEU A 510 9.48 54.35 41.52
CA LEU A 510 8.10 54.24 41.02
C LEU A 510 8.09 54.27 39.49
N LEU A 511 7.41 53.31 38.85
CA LEU A 511 7.22 53.27 37.40
C LEU A 511 5.78 53.68 37.08
N ASP A 512 5.61 54.94 36.65
CA ASP A 512 4.32 55.60 36.38
C ASP A 512 4.22 56.19 34.96
N ARG A 513 4.94 55.55 34.01
CA ARG A 513 5.02 55.97 32.59
C ARG A 513 4.73 54.82 31.64
N ASN A 514 4.70 55.14 30.35
CA ASN A 514 4.76 54.14 29.28
C ASN A 514 6.15 53.48 29.26
N VAL A 515 6.16 52.16 29.13
CA VAL A 515 7.34 51.35 28.79
C VAL A 515 7.15 50.89 27.35
N ASP A 516 8.08 51.33 26.51
CA ASP A 516 8.35 50.73 25.20
C ASP A 516 9.10 49.41 25.47
N ASP A 517 8.72 48.33 24.80
CA ASP A 517 9.33 46.99 24.91
C ASP A 517 9.69 46.48 26.33
N VAL A 518 10.92 46.72 26.83
CA VAL A 518 11.35 46.30 28.16
C VAL A 518 12.22 47.33 28.87
N VAL A 519 11.98 47.54 30.17
CA VAL A 519 12.90 48.25 31.08
C VAL A 519 13.59 47.26 32.01
N ILE A 520 14.92 47.33 32.10
CA ILE A 520 15.74 46.43 32.91
C ILE A 520 16.39 47.22 34.05
N TYR A 521 16.07 46.85 35.28
CA TYR A 521 16.71 47.42 36.47
C TYR A 521 17.99 46.66 36.81
N VAL A 522 19.12 47.37 36.80
CA VAL A 522 20.45 46.79 37.02
C VAL A 522 20.97 47.20 38.40
N TYR A 523 21.35 46.19 39.20
CA TYR A 523 22.02 46.35 40.48
C TYR A 523 23.47 45.86 40.41
N LEU A 524 24.43 46.75 40.68
CA LEU A 524 25.86 46.46 40.73
C LEU A 524 26.36 46.70 42.15
N GLY A 525 26.71 45.62 42.86
CA GLY A 525 27.15 45.72 44.24
C GLY A 525 27.42 44.36 44.87
N TYR A 526 27.88 44.37 46.12
CA TYR A 526 28.23 43.14 46.84
C TYR A 526 27.01 42.21 47.03
N ILE A 527 27.13 40.96 46.59
CA ILE A 527 26.15 39.89 46.79
C ILE A 527 26.68 38.93 47.87
N ASP A 528 27.79 38.26 47.60
CA ASP A 528 28.45 37.33 48.54
C ASP A 528 30.00 37.41 48.53
N GLY A 529 30.61 38.01 47.50
CA GLY A 529 32.05 38.20 47.36
C GLY A 529 32.65 37.42 46.20
N GLN A 530 33.93 37.06 46.31
CA GLN A 530 34.64 36.40 45.20
C GLN A 530 34.34 34.89 45.13
N GLY A 531 33.77 34.45 44.01
CA GLY A 531 33.59 33.06 43.63
C GLY A 531 32.27 32.43 44.10
N GLY A 532 31.24 33.24 44.32
CA GLY A 532 29.86 32.82 44.54
C GLY A 532 28.96 33.19 43.35
N THR A 533 27.77 33.74 43.61
CA THR A 533 26.82 34.15 42.56
C THR A 533 27.39 35.32 41.73
N LEU A 534 27.76 35.06 40.47
CA LEU A 534 28.36 36.04 39.57
C LEU A 534 27.36 37.11 39.11
N GLY A 535 26.15 36.65 38.76
CA GLY A 535 24.99 37.47 38.48
C GLY A 535 23.71 36.70 38.74
N SER A 536 22.59 37.40 38.65
CA SER A 536 21.27 36.77 38.60
C SER A 536 20.29 37.66 37.85
N ALA A 537 19.54 37.10 36.91
CA ALA A 537 18.66 37.87 36.04
C ALA A 537 17.34 37.16 35.67
N GLY A 538 16.33 37.94 35.32
CA GLY A 538 15.02 37.41 34.96
C GLY A 538 13.90 38.46 34.92
N PRO A 539 12.67 38.02 34.56
CA PRO A 539 11.50 38.87 34.50
C PRO A 539 10.94 39.18 35.88
N CYS A 540 10.56 40.43 36.12
CA CYS A 540 9.70 40.82 37.25
C CYS A 540 8.25 41.07 36.81
N VAL A 541 8.04 41.69 35.64
CA VAL A 541 6.70 42.01 35.13
C VAL A 541 6.57 41.51 33.69
N ILE A 542 5.51 40.74 33.39
CA ILE A 542 5.23 40.21 32.05
C ILE A 542 3.86 40.65 31.52
N ARG A 543 3.75 40.72 30.19
CA ARG A 543 2.53 41.05 29.45
C ARG A 543 1.52 39.90 29.55
N GLY A 544 0.37 40.14 30.17
CA GLY A 544 -0.76 39.19 30.13
C GLY A 544 -1.25 39.01 28.69
N GLY A 545 -1.20 37.77 28.20
CA GLY A 545 -1.49 37.41 26.81
C GLY A 545 -0.27 36.81 26.12
N SER A 546 0.74 37.63 25.83
CA SER A 546 1.95 37.20 25.11
C SER A 546 3.09 36.71 26.01
N ASN A 547 2.98 36.86 27.34
CA ASN A 547 3.99 36.49 28.34
C ASN A 547 5.38 37.15 28.21
N HIS A 548 5.60 38.04 27.24
CA HIS A 548 6.84 38.81 27.07
C HIS A 548 7.13 39.74 28.25
N THR A 549 8.41 39.92 28.58
CA THR A 549 8.88 40.76 29.69
C THR A 549 8.67 42.24 29.42
N VAL A 550 8.15 42.95 30.42
CA VAL A 550 7.97 44.42 30.47
C VAL A 550 8.98 45.06 31.42
N VAL A 551 9.23 44.41 32.57
CA VAL A 551 10.22 44.85 33.55
C VAL A 551 11.11 43.67 33.89
N GLY A 552 12.41 43.84 33.65
CA GLY A 552 13.47 42.91 34.01
C GLY A 552 14.25 43.35 35.24
N VAL A 553 14.94 42.39 35.86
CA VAL A 553 15.93 42.62 36.91
C VAL A 553 17.23 41.92 36.49
N MET A 554 18.36 42.58 36.72
CA MET A 554 19.69 41.98 36.65
C MET A 554 20.50 42.42 37.87
N ARG A 555 21.21 41.49 38.51
CA ARG A 555 22.10 41.74 39.64
C ARG A 555 23.47 41.15 39.33
N PHE A 556 24.54 41.79 39.78
CA PHE A 556 25.91 41.27 39.64
C PHE A 556 26.76 41.58 40.87
N ASP A 557 27.63 40.65 41.26
CA ASP A 557 28.59 40.88 42.35
C ASP A 557 29.78 41.73 41.85
N ASP A 558 29.94 42.92 42.44
CA ASP A 558 31.01 43.86 42.09
C ASP A 558 32.42 43.32 42.38
N ALA A 559 32.57 42.34 43.28
CA ALA A 559 33.83 41.68 43.58
C ALA A 559 34.29 40.73 42.45
N ASP A 560 33.36 40.11 41.72
CA ASP A 560 33.68 39.19 40.63
C ASP A 560 33.69 39.84 39.25
N LEU A 561 32.83 40.84 38.99
CA LEU A 561 32.84 41.57 37.71
C LEU A 561 34.23 42.09 37.33
N VAL A 562 35.03 42.55 38.29
CA VAL A 562 36.41 43.04 38.05
C VAL A 562 37.30 41.99 37.37
N GLN A 563 37.09 40.70 37.68
CA GLN A 563 37.87 39.61 37.08
C GLN A 563 37.32 39.16 35.72
N VAL A 564 36.00 39.27 35.50
CA VAL A 564 35.36 38.99 34.21
C VAL A 564 35.69 40.09 33.20
N GLU A 565 35.65 41.35 33.63
CA GLU A 565 36.07 42.55 32.88
C GLU A 565 37.55 42.45 32.49
N ALA A 566 38.44 42.08 33.42
CA ALA A 566 39.87 41.93 33.15
C ALA A 566 40.23 40.81 32.15
N ARG A 567 39.31 39.87 31.88
CA ARG A 567 39.43 38.82 30.86
C ARG A 567 38.74 39.19 29.54
N GLY A 568 38.03 40.32 29.47
CA GLY A 568 37.26 40.73 28.29
C GLY A 568 35.99 39.89 28.07
N GLN A 569 35.48 39.23 29.11
CA GLN A 569 34.33 38.32 29.03
C GLN A 569 33.01 38.95 29.50
N LEU A 570 33.05 40.20 29.95
CA LEU A 570 31.94 40.90 30.60
C LEU A 570 30.70 41.06 29.69
N GLU A 571 30.92 41.40 28.42
CA GLU A 571 29.83 41.57 27.45
C GLU A 571 29.04 40.28 27.23
N GLY A 572 29.74 39.13 27.14
CA GLY A 572 29.09 37.82 27.00
C GLY A 572 28.30 37.43 28.23
N LEU A 573 28.84 37.64 29.44
CA LEU A 573 28.11 37.36 30.69
C LEU A 573 26.84 38.21 30.79
N ILE A 574 26.91 39.50 30.48
CA ILE A 574 25.73 40.37 30.50
C ILE A 574 24.73 39.98 29.41
N LEU A 575 25.20 39.56 28.22
CA LEU A 575 24.35 39.09 27.13
C LEU A 575 23.55 37.83 27.53
N HIS A 576 24.20 36.87 28.20
CA HIS A 576 23.59 35.68 28.77
C HIS A 576 22.46 36.05 29.76
N GLU A 577 22.80 36.83 30.79
CA GLU A 577 21.89 37.23 31.86
C GLU A 577 20.68 38.02 31.32
N MET A 578 20.91 38.86 30.31
CA MET A 578 19.84 39.60 29.62
C MET A 578 18.92 38.65 28.82
N GLY A 579 19.42 37.50 28.37
CA GLY A 579 18.61 36.42 27.81
C GLY A 579 17.59 35.86 28.81
N HIS A 580 17.97 35.69 30.08
CA HIS A 580 17.04 35.27 31.13
C HIS A 580 15.96 36.31 31.42
N VAL A 581 16.29 37.61 31.33
CA VAL A 581 15.29 38.69 31.38
C VAL A 581 14.27 38.57 30.25
N LEU A 582 14.73 38.29 29.02
CA LEU A 582 13.88 38.18 27.84
C LEU A 582 13.05 36.91 27.81
N GLY A 583 13.42 35.89 28.59
CA GLY A 583 12.59 34.73 28.89
C GLY A 583 13.23 33.38 28.64
N ILE A 584 14.49 33.36 28.20
CA ILE A 584 15.26 32.13 27.97
C ILE A 584 15.44 31.45 29.33
N GLY A 585 15.06 30.17 29.45
CA GLY A 585 15.00 29.44 30.72
C GLY A 585 13.81 29.84 31.61
N THR A 586 13.65 31.13 31.90
CA THR A 586 12.67 31.66 32.87
C THR A 586 11.20 31.59 32.42
N ARG A 587 10.95 31.35 31.12
CA ARG A 587 9.59 31.25 30.55
C ARG A 587 9.30 29.91 29.86
N TRP A 588 10.24 28.97 29.83
CA TRP A 588 10.11 27.73 29.05
C TRP A 588 9.00 26.79 29.59
N ASP A 589 8.97 26.53 30.89
CA ASP A 589 7.94 25.66 31.51
C ASP A 589 6.53 26.26 31.38
N ASP A 590 6.42 27.55 31.72
CA ASP A 590 5.18 28.34 31.70
C ASP A 590 4.63 28.62 30.27
N ALA A 591 5.39 28.24 29.24
CA ALA A 591 4.99 28.26 27.82
C ALA A 591 4.68 26.84 27.28
N ASP A 592 4.64 25.82 28.14
CA ASP A 592 4.51 24.40 27.81
C ASP A 592 5.63 23.89 26.84
N LEU A 593 6.81 24.53 26.86
CA LEU A 593 7.94 24.23 25.96
C LEU A 593 8.93 23.20 26.53
N LEU A 594 8.77 22.76 27.78
CA LEU A 594 9.57 21.70 28.40
C LEU A 594 8.79 20.40 28.55
N ILE A 595 9.43 19.28 28.22
CA ILE A 595 8.93 17.94 28.56
C ILE A 595 9.88 17.28 29.54
N ASN A 596 9.29 16.65 30.56
CA ASN A 596 9.98 15.89 31.61
C ASN A 596 11.00 16.76 32.39
N PRO A 597 10.57 17.90 32.99
CA PRO A 597 11.42 18.72 33.85
C PRO A 597 12.05 17.89 34.99
N SER A 598 13.31 18.22 35.28
CA SER A 598 14.12 17.56 36.30
C SER A 598 13.92 18.18 37.69
N LEU A 599 13.41 19.40 37.76
CA LEU A 599 13.10 20.12 38.98
C LEU A 599 11.59 20.17 39.27
N PRO A 600 11.19 20.37 40.53
CA PRO A 600 12.02 20.34 41.74
C PRO A 600 12.35 18.92 42.23
N ASP A 601 11.64 17.89 41.76
CA ASP A 601 11.55 16.57 42.42
C ASP A 601 12.14 15.39 41.61
N ASN A 602 12.71 15.61 40.42
CA ASN A 602 13.02 14.56 39.44
C ASN A 602 14.45 14.66 38.86
N THR A 603 15.43 15.07 39.68
CA THR A 603 16.78 15.44 39.23
C THR A 603 17.43 14.34 38.38
N GLY A 604 17.97 14.71 37.22
CA GLY A 604 18.55 13.79 36.23
C GLY A 604 17.55 13.21 35.22
N ALA A 605 16.27 13.59 35.27
CA ALA A 605 15.30 13.27 34.22
C ALA A 605 15.72 13.87 32.87
N ASP A 606 15.46 13.20 31.75
CA ASP A 606 15.81 13.71 30.41
C ASP A 606 14.88 14.86 29.99
N THR A 607 15.14 16.05 30.54
CA THR A 607 14.43 17.29 30.24
C THR A 607 14.87 17.79 28.87
N HIS A 608 13.89 18.18 28.06
CA HIS A 608 14.14 18.62 26.69
C HIS A 608 13.11 19.64 26.25
N PHE A 609 13.54 20.51 25.35
CA PHE A 609 12.75 21.60 24.81
C PHE A 609 12.03 21.17 23.53
N VAL A 610 10.74 21.47 23.41
CA VAL A 610 9.89 20.97 22.31
C VAL A 610 9.45 22.03 21.30
N GLY A 611 9.93 23.27 21.43
CA GLY A 611 9.67 24.33 20.46
C GLY A 611 10.19 24.00 19.05
N ARG A 612 9.34 24.18 18.05
CA ARG A 612 9.58 23.73 16.67
C ARG A 612 10.75 24.45 16.02
N ASN A 613 10.87 25.76 16.23
CA ASN A 613 11.96 26.54 15.63
C ASN A 613 13.30 26.09 16.22
N THR A 614 13.34 25.85 17.53
CA THR A 614 14.53 25.40 18.26
C THR A 614 14.97 23.99 17.87
N ILE A 615 14.04 23.06 17.62
CA ILE A 615 14.36 21.73 17.10
C ILE A 615 15.04 21.84 15.72
N ILE A 616 14.53 22.69 14.82
CA ILE A 616 15.13 22.90 13.49
C ILE A 616 16.52 23.54 13.62
N ALA A 617 16.67 24.56 14.46
CA ALA A 617 17.97 25.20 14.71
C ALA A 617 18.98 24.23 15.35
N PHE A 618 18.53 23.33 16.23
CA PHE A 618 19.36 22.28 16.82
C PHE A 618 19.89 21.32 15.75
N ASP A 619 19.04 20.89 14.81
CA ASP A 619 19.48 20.09 13.67
C ASP A 619 20.47 20.85 12.76
N ASN A 620 20.25 22.15 12.49
CA ASN A 620 21.16 23.00 11.71
C ASN A 620 22.58 23.04 12.29
N VAL A 621 22.73 23.09 13.63
CA VAL A 621 24.03 23.10 14.31
C VAL A 621 24.65 21.70 14.50
N GLY A 622 24.05 20.66 13.90
CA GLY A 622 24.55 19.27 13.90
C GLY A 622 23.75 18.29 14.77
N GLY A 623 22.61 18.73 15.31
CA GLY A 623 21.77 17.99 16.26
C GLY A 623 21.14 16.72 15.72
N GLY A 624 20.96 16.59 14.40
CA GLY A 624 20.34 15.41 13.77
C GLY A 624 21.13 14.09 13.94
N ALA A 625 22.35 14.14 14.48
CA ALA A 625 23.14 12.98 14.87
C ALA A 625 23.02 12.61 16.37
N TYR A 626 22.33 13.43 17.17
CA TYR A 626 22.14 13.22 18.60
C TYR A 626 21.21 12.05 18.87
N THR A 627 21.68 11.10 19.71
CA THR A 627 20.98 9.83 19.98
C THR A 627 21.03 9.44 21.46
N THR A 628 21.53 10.32 22.34
CA THR A 628 21.75 10.04 23.77
C THR A 628 20.51 10.28 24.64
N GLY A 629 19.50 10.97 24.10
CA GLY A 629 18.23 11.30 24.75
C GLY A 629 17.28 11.96 23.75
N SER A 630 16.26 12.67 24.24
CA SER A 630 15.43 13.56 23.41
C SER A 630 16.22 14.74 22.82
N VAL A 631 15.85 15.17 21.61
CA VAL A 631 16.44 16.34 20.92
C VAL A 631 16.23 17.63 21.70
N VAL A 632 17.11 18.62 21.47
CA VAL A 632 17.21 19.85 22.27
C VAL A 632 17.28 19.58 23.79
N PRO A 633 18.35 18.89 24.26
CA PRO A 633 18.49 18.54 25.66
C PRO A 633 18.73 19.76 26.54
N VAL A 634 17.90 19.90 27.57
CA VAL A 634 17.97 20.92 28.61
C VAL A 634 18.77 20.39 29.80
N GLU A 635 19.44 21.28 30.52
CA GLU A 635 20.25 20.94 31.69
C GLU A 635 19.38 20.31 32.80
N ASN A 636 19.82 19.17 33.32
CA ASN A 636 19.03 18.31 34.19
C ASN A 636 19.77 17.77 35.42
N GLN A 637 21.06 18.10 35.58
CA GLN A 637 21.89 17.70 36.71
C GLN A 637 22.15 18.86 37.69
N ALA A 638 22.01 20.10 37.22
CA ALA A 638 22.05 21.29 38.06
C ALA A 638 20.83 21.40 39.00
N GLY A 639 20.97 22.18 40.06
CA GLY A 639 19.89 22.44 41.02
C GLY A 639 18.91 23.51 40.52
N PRO A 640 17.93 23.90 41.37
CA PRO A 640 17.19 25.15 41.19
C PRO A 640 18.12 26.31 40.88
N GLY A 641 17.64 27.28 40.11
CA GLY A 641 18.46 28.42 39.73
C GLY A 641 19.35 28.20 38.51
N SER A 642 19.51 26.96 37.98
CA SER A 642 20.16 26.74 36.67
C SER A 642 19.64 25.50 35.91
N GLY A 643 19.25 24.43 36.61
CA GLY A 643 18.58 23.27 36.02
C GLY A 643 17.22 23.63 35.43
N ASP A 644 16.80 22.94 34.38
CA ASP A 644 15.62 23.22 33.55
C ASP A 644 15.59 24.62 32.86
N ALA A 645 16.54 25.51 33.16
CA ALA A 645 16.63 26.88 32.63
C ALA A 645 17.76 27.09 31.60
N HIS A 646 18.65 26.11 31.43
CA HIS A 646 19.82 26.17 30.56
C HIS A 646 19.87 25.05 29.53
N TRP A 647 20.65 25.22 28.46
CA TRP A 647 21.03 24.12 27.61
C TRP A 647 21.97 23.16 28.33
N ARG A 648 21.85 21.86 28.03
CA ARG A 648 22.62 20.82 28.71
C ARG A 648 24.11 20.95 28.41
N GLU A 649 24.92 21.24 29.44
CA GLU A 649 26.35 21.49 29.31
C GLU A 649 27.07 20.36 28.57
N SER A 650 26.78 19.12 28.96
CA SER A 650 27.39 17.90 28.37
C SER A 650 27.09 17.67 26.89
N VAL A 651 26.24 18.50 26.28
CA VAL A 651 25.89 18.46 24.85
C VAL A 651 26.28 19.76 24.14
N PHE A 652 26.01 20.91 24.76
CA PHE A 652 26.23 22.23 24.15
C PHE A 652 27.62 22.84 24.42
N ASN A 653 28.28 22.48 25.52
CA ASN A 653 29.63 22.92 25.88
C ASN A 653 29.73 24.48 25.88
N THR A 654 30.51 25.09 25.00
CA THR A 654 30.74 26.55 24.98
C THR A 654 29.55 27.37 24.40
N GLU A 655 28.32 26.88 24.42
CA GLU A 655 27.18 27.71 23.97
C GLU A 655 26.82 28.72 25.05
N LEU A 656 26.45 29.95 24.67
CA LEU A 656 26.28 31.04 25.63
C LEU A 656 25.32 30.73 26.79
N MET A 657 24.22 30.01 26.57
CA MET A 657 23.16 29.70 27.54
C MET A 657 23.28 28.28 28.12
N THR A 658 24.50 27.77 28.28
CA THR A 658 24.79 26.66 29.22
C THR A 658 25.00 27.21 30.64
N PRO A 659 24.88 26.41 31.71
CA PRO A 659 25.03 26.89 33.10
C PRO A 659 26.50 27.17 33.50
N PHE A 660 27.43 27.19 32.53
CA PHE A 660 28.85 27.41 32.77
C PHE A 660 29.42 28.37 31.74
N PHE A 661 29.88 29.54 32.18
CA PHE A 661 30.53 30.49 31.28
C PHE A 661 32.01 30.14 31.13
N ASP A 662 32.35 29.48 30.03
CA ASP A 662 33.70 28.98 29.78
C ASP A 662 34.75 30.10 29.71
N ARG A 663 35.93 29.91 30.31
CA ARG A 663 36.96 30.97 30.43
C ARG A 663 37.99 30.91 29.31
N ASP A 664 38.46 32.09 28.91
CA ASP A 664 39.53 32.29 27.91
C ASP A 664 39.22 31.70 26.51
N VAL A 665 37.95 31.37 26.24
CA VAL A 665 37.40 30.93 24.95
C VAL A 665 36.14 31.74 24.61
N PRO A 666 35.70 31.80 23.33
CA PRO A 666 34.42 32.41 22.96
C PRO A 666 33.24 31.52 23.38
N ASN A 667 32.21 32.14 23.96
CA ASN A 667 30.91 31.52 24.23
C ASN A 667 29.87 32.10 23.25
N PRO A 668 29.72 31.54 22.03
CA PRO A 668 28.80 32.04 21.01
C PRO A 668 27.32 31.92 21.40
N LEU A 669 26.54 32.94 21.04
CA LEU A 669 25.08 32.92 21.07
C LEU A 669 24.55 32.20 19.83
N SER A 670 24.08 30.96 19.97
CA SER A 670 23.68 30.12 18.84
C SER A 670 22.31 30.47 18.23
N GLU A 671 22.09 30.01 17.00
CA GLU A 671 20.76 29.98 16.36
C GLU A 671 19.72 29.25 17.23
N VAL A 672 20.13 28.21 17.98
CA VAL A 672 19.27 27.43 18.89
C VAL A 672 18.71 28.31 20.01
N THR A 673 19.57 29.09 20.64
CA THR A 673 19.18 30.03 21.70
C THR A 673 18.23 31.11 21.17
N ILE A 674 18.53 31.69 20.00
CA ILE A 674 17.66 32.70 19.38
C ILE A 674 16.30 32.09 18.98
N ALA A 675 16.29 30.86 18.45
CA ALA A 675 15.07 30.15 18.10
C ALA A 675 14.16 29.89 19.32
N SER A 676 14.72 29.73 20.52
CA SER A 676 13.91 29.57 21.74
C SER A 676 13.07 30.82 22.04
N LEU A 677 13.58 32.03 21.75
CA LEU A 677 12.78 33.26 21.81
C LEU A 677 11.66 33.28 20.76
N LYS A 678 11.90 32.72 19.55
CA LYS A 678 10.85 32.56 18.52
C LYS A 678 9.74 31.63 18.99
N ASP A 679 10.09 30.53 19.67
CA ASP A 679 9.13 29.58 20.24
C ASP A 679 8.38 30.14 21.48
N ILE A 680 8.97 31.08 22.23
CA ILE A 680 8.28 31.88 23.28
C ILE A 680 7.37 32.98 22.65
N GLY A 681 7.50 33.24 21.35
CA GLY A 681 6.66 34.17 20.59
C GLY A 681 7.25 35.56 20.36
N TYR A 682 8.56 35.76 20.53
CA TYR A 682 9.23 36.95 20.01
C TYR A 682 9.45 36.83 18.50
N GLY A 683 9.35 37.94 17.76
CA GLY A 683 9.79 37.96 16.36
C GLY A 683 11.28 38.27 16.27
N VAL A 684 12.07 37.28 15.85
CA VAL A 684 13.54 37.32 15.84
C VAL A 684 14.13 37.04 14.46
N ASP A 685 15.28 37.64 14.18
CA ASP A 685 16.12 37.28 13.04
C ASP A 685 17.11 36.17 13.45
N LEU A 686 16.78 34.92 13.06
CA LEU A 686 17.62 33.74 13.31
C LEU A 686 19.02 33.86 12.68
N THR A 687 19.19 34.66 11.63
CA THR A 687 20.49 34.83 10.95
C THR A 687 21.50 35.62 11.77
N GLN A 688 21.06 36.23 12.88
CA GLN A 688 21.94 36.92 13.82
C GLN A 688 22.73 35.99 14.73
N GLY A 689 22.46 34.67 14.73
CA GLY A 689 23.22 33.69 15.52
C GLY A 689 24.72 33.70 15.20
N ASP A 690 25.55 33.57 16.23
CA ASP A 690 26.99 33.39 16.06
C ASP A 690 27.28 32.02 15.43
N ASN A 691 28.40 31.91 14.70
CA ASN A 691 28.83 30.64 14.11
C ASN A 691 29.14 29.60 15.21
N TYR A 692 28.20 28.69 15.42
CA TYR A 692 28.26 27.63 16.42
C TYR A 692 27.87 26.28 15.81
N PHE A 693 28.51 25.21 16.27
CA PHE A 693 28.20 23.82 15.92
C PHE A 693 28.39 22.96 17.16
N LEU A 694 27.53 21.95 17.34
CA LEU A 694 27.67 20.99 18.42
C LEU A 694 29.02 20.25 18.34
N PRO A 695 29.70 20.01 19.48
CA PRO A 695 30.94 19.27 19.51
C PRO A 695 30.75 17.85 18.96
N PRO A 696 31.72 17.30 18.19
CA PRO A 696 31.58 16.00 17.55
C PRO A 696 31.45 14.88 18.58
N ILE A 697 30.26 14.28 18.66
CA ILE A 697 29.86 13.27 19.64
C ILE A 697 30.83 12.07 19.59
N SER A 698 31.76 12.04 20.54
CA SER A 698 32.74 10.97 20.66
C SER A 698 32.17 9.87 21.56
N ALA A 699 32.27 8.60 21.15
CA ALA A 699 31.83 7.44 21.95
C ALA A 699 32.54 7.33 23.33
N SER A 700 33.57 8.12 23.58
CA SER A 700 34.26 8.25 24.88
C SER A 700 33.70 9.34 25.81
N GLN A 701 32.88 10.28 25.32
CA GLN A 701 32.22 11.29 26.16
C GLN A 701 30.95 10.75 26.83
N GLN A 702 30.40 9.64 26.34
CA GLN A 702 29.24 8.95 26.93
C GLN A 702 29.47 8.37 28.35
N ALA A 703 30.69 8.50 28.92
CA ALA A 703 31.10 7.84 30.15
C ALA A 703 31.52 8.77 31.29
N ASP A 704 31.53 10.10 31.10
CA ASP A 704 32.02 11.07 32.11
C ASP A 704 30.97 12.13 32.46
N GLN A 705 29.78 11.68 32.86
CA GLN A 705 28.70 12.51 33.41
C GLN A 705 29.01 13.02 34.84
N SER A 706 30.23 13.52 35.09
CA SER A 706 30.60 14.05 36.42
C SER A 706 31.77 15.04 36.47
N SER A 707 32.47 15.34 35.36
CA SER A 707 33.67 16.19 35.45
C SER A 707 34.08 17.00 34.21
N SER A 708 33.19 17.84 33.66
CA SER A 708 33.60 19.01 32.83
C SER A 708 34.04 20.22 33.66
N SER A 709 34.22 20.09 34.98
CA SER A 709 34.89 21.07 35.86
C SER A 709 36.42 21.18 35.62
N GLY A 710 36.81 21.13 34.34
CA GLY A 710 38.17 21.06 33.82
C GLY A 710 38.94 22.38 33.88
N GLN A 711 39.08 22.95 35.08
CA GLN A 711 39.99 24.08 35.38
C GLN A 711 39.87 25.28 34.42
N GLY A 712 38.64 25.65 34.05
CA GLY A 712 38.34 26.74 33.11
C GLY A 712 37.21 27.62 33.61
N ALA A 713 35.97 27.17 33.37
CA ALA A 713 34.72 27.92 33.49
C ALA A 713 34.47 28.72 34.79
N LEU A 714 33.63 29.74 34.62
CA LEU A 714 32.83 30.38 35.66
C LEU A 714 31.58 29.52 35.91
N ASP A 715 31.25 29.30 37.18
CA ASP A 715 30.02 28.61 37.59
C ASP A 715 28.89 29.65 37.63
N LEU A 716 27.79 29.39 36.92
CA LEU A 716 26.60 30.26 36.92
C LEU A 716 25.47 29.68 37.79
N SER A 717 25.79 28.79 38.73
CA SER A 717 24.80 28.30 39.71
C SER A 717 24.04 29.43 40.40
N ASP A 718 22.70 29.35 40.39
CA ASP A 718 21.76 30.33 40.98
C ASP A 718 21.70 31.71 40.24
N ASP A 719 21.86 31.71 38.92
CA ASP A 719 21.73 32.89 38.03
C ASP A 719 20.30 33.24 37.60
N ILE A 720 19.30 32.38 37.86
CA ILE A 720 17.90 32.75 37.62
C ILE A 720 17.34 33.63 38.76
N TRP A 721 16.78 34.80 38.39
CA TRP A 721 16.02 35.66 39.28
C TRP A 721 14.62 35.08 39.59
N ASP A 722 14.50 34.39 40.72
CA ASP A 722 13.28 33.72 41.20
C ASP A 722 12.58 34.51 42.34
N GLU A 723 11.93 35.62 41.99
CA GLU A 723 11.10 36.44 42.88
C GLU A 723 9.68 36.66 42.29
N ASN A 724 8.80 37.38 42.98
CA ASN A 724 7.40 37.53 42.56
C ASN A 724 7.25 38.08 41.12
N LEU A 725 6.66 37.27 40.23
CA LEU A 725 6.45 37.61 38.83
C LEU A 725 5.03 38.17 38.60
N TYR A 726 4.93 39.45 38.25
CA TYR A 726 3.66 40.17 38.07
C TYR A 726 3.15 40.08 36.62
N VAL A 727 1.90 39.65 36.43
CA VAL A 727 1.26 39.61 35.09
C VAL A 727 0.33 40.80 34.93
N VAL A 728 0.57 41.67 33.95
CA VAL A 728 -0.18 42.94 33.77
C VAL A 728 -1.06 42.94 32.52
N GLY A 729 -2.23 43.59 32.61
CA GLY A 729 -3.11 43.83 31.46
C GLY A 729 -2.60 44.96 30.55
N LYS A 730 -3.31 45.19 29.43
CA LYS A 730 -3.06 46.32 28.51
C LYS A 730 -3.18 47.71 29.17
N ASP A 731 -3.83 47.78 30.33
CA ASP A 731 -4.03 48.97 31.16
C ASP A 731 -3.02 49.11 32.31
N GLY A 732 -1.92 48.34 32.28
CA GLY A 732 -0.90 48.30 33.34
C GLY A 732 -1.37 47.62 34.64
N GLN A 733 -2.65 47.26 34.76
CA GLN A 733 -3.20 46.68 35.98
C GLN A 733 -2.68 45.25 36.18
N ILE A 734 -2.06 44.99 37.34
CA ILE A 734 -1.67 43.63 37.77
C ILE A 734 -2.93 42.74 37.85
N ARG A 735 -2.92 41.65 37.08
CA ARG A 735 -3.99 40.65 36.96
C ARG A 735 -3.71 39.38 37.78
N LYS A 736 -2.44 38.95 37.80
CA LYS A 736 -1.96 37.74 38.48
C LYS A 736 -0.59 38.05 39.08
N ILE A 737 -0.25 37.34 40.16
CA ILE A 737 1.12 37.28 40.68
C ILE A 737 1.48 35.80 40.68
N LEU A 738 2.63 35.49 40.09
CA LEU A 738 3.22 34.17 39.97
C LEU A 738 4.36 34.01 40.99
N ARG A 739 4.74 32.76 41.16
CA ARG A 739 5.86 32.20 41.91
C ARG A 739 6.30 30.94 41.16
#